data_AF-A0A6G1JY54-F1
#
_entry.id   AF-A0A6G1JY54-F1
#
_cell.length_a   1.000
_cell.length_b   1.000
_cell.length_c   1.000
_cell.angle_alpha   90.00
_cell.angle_beta   90.00
_cell.angle_gamma   90.00
#
_symmetry.space_group_name_H-M   'P 1'
#
loop_
_entity.id
_entity.type
_entity.pdbx_description
1 polymer ?
#
loop_
_entity_poly.entity_id
_entity_poly.type
_entity_poly.pdbx_seq_one_letter_code
_entity_poly.pdbx_strand_id
1 'polypeptide(L)'
;MRLGSIVALLALSSAAAPTATATATATSTSTSTSTSTSTSTSTSTSTSTSTSTSTSTQGLHDLVKRRLPSHCHDFLFTLQNASVPTNSTHSALDEYSIATATNGSIAIQGNSLSALATGLRRYLTDVAHVDMYWFIGSRLDQATSPLPRPNGTIHGKSIVPWRYYFNTVTFSYTTPFYDWDDWELQLDWLALHGVNLPLAWVGFEQILLDVFRDIGLADHEITAFFSGPAFQSWNRFGNIQGSWNGTLPLSFISSQFALQKQIVTRMLELGMSPILPAFTGFVPRAITKHYPNATVINGSRWEGFESQYTNTTFLEPSDPLFATLQASVISKQIEYYGNITSFYTLDQYNENDPYSGDLDYLRNVTRGTWQSLKSANPSATWVMQGWLFYSNSDFWTTDRISAYLSGVEEDQDMLVLDLFSESQPQWQRTDSYSGKPWVWNQLHNYGGNMGLYGQMDNITINPIAALHDSPTMVGMGLTPEGQEGNEIMYKLLLDQAWSSTPLDTAQYFHSWTTSRYAGNNSLPEALYTAWQLLRTSAYNNTNLTSNAVPKAIFELAPNITGLVARTGHHPTTIRYDPAVVVTAWQQLLSASDQDARLWNNPAYEHDVADVTRQVLANAFLSTYTSTMATWNATSPQANATLLASGISSLKKLLADLDSVLLALPQFRLDTWLDSARALAPPSNTSNTSTSPLSEYYALDALNQITLWGPTGEINDYASKSWGGLVGQYYLPRWSVFLDYLAATSPADYDAHVARARVKELEMNFQVSGLQVGAGAGAGAGAGPGLEEVKVGGGLNEVVKGDVADALRTLGML
;
A
#
# COMPACT_ATOMS: atom_id res chain seq x y z
N MET A 1 26.18 7.32 -4.58
CA MET A 1 25.49 7.11 -5.86
C MET A 1 26.07 5.88 -6.56
N ARG A 2 25.54 4.68 -6.31
CA ARG A 2 25.75 3.54 -7.20
C ARG A 2 24.60 3.52 -8.20
N LEU A 3 24.79 4.24 -9.31
CA LEU A 3 24.11 3.91 -10.56
C LEU A 3 24.78 2.65 -11.11
N GLY A 4 23.96 1.73 -11.63
CA GLY A 4 24.39 0.85 -12.70
C GLY A 4 24.07 -0.61 -12.46
N SER A 5 23.00 -1.09 -13.08
CA SER A 5 23.07 -2.24 -14.00
C SER A 5 21.84 -2.23 -14.91
N ILE A 6 22.07 -1.96 -16.20
CA ILE A 6 21.14 -2.23 -17.30
C ILE A 6 21.89 -3.14 -18.29
N VAL A 7 21.11 -4.02 -18.91
CA VAL A 7 21.26 -4.70 -20.20
C VAL A 7 21.57 -6.20 -20.08
N ALA A 8 20.51 -7.00 -20.07
CA ALA A 8 20.48 -8.36 -20.58
C ALA A 8 19.82 -8.36 -21.97
N LEU A 9 20.38 -9.12 -22.93
CA LEU A 9 19.69 -9.47 -24.17
C LEU A 9 20.06 -10.90 -24.65
N LEU A 10 19.02 -11.74 -24.70
CA LEU A 10 18.68 -12.82 -25.64
C LEU A 10 19.69 -13.93 -25.99
N ALA A 11 19.30 -15.21 -25.79
CA ALA A 11 18.70 -16.04 -26.85
C ALA A 11 18.48 -17.54 -26.48
N LEU A 12 17.28 -18.04 -26.84
CA LEU A 12 16.91 -19.33 -27.47
C LEU A 12 17.04 -20.69 -26.74
N SER A 13 15.86 -21.20 -26.37
CA SER A 13 15.27 -22.55 -26.60
C SER A 13 16.18 -23.77 -26.87
N SER A 14 15.91 -24.89 -26.17
CA SER A 14 15.50 -26.14 -26.82
C SER A 14 14.86 -27.12 -25.82
N ALA A 15 13.87 -27.85 -26.32
CA ALA A 15 13.07 -28.86 -25.62
C ALA A 15 13.79 -30.21 -25.54
N ALA A 16 13.49 -30.99 -24.49
CA ALA A 16 13.53 -32.45 -24.54
C ALA A 16 12.55 -33.06 -23.53
N ALA A 17 11.68 -33.93 -24.06
CA ALA A 17 10.65 -34.70 -23.36
C ALA A 17 11.25 -35.88 -22.54
N PRO A 18 10.46 -36.50 -21.64
CA PRO A 18 10.97 -37.36 -20.58
C PRO A 18 11.04 -38.84 -20.98
N THR A 19 11.94 -39.58 -20.33
CA THR A 19 11.95 -41.04 -20.35
C THR A 19 11.41 -41.59 -19.03
N ALA A 20 10.35 -42.37 -19.15
CA ALA A 20 9.72 -43.12 -18.08
C ALA A 20 10.57 -44.33 -17.68
N THR A 21 10.58 -44.65 -16.39
CA THR A 21 10.83 -46.02 -15.94
C THR A 21 9.97 -46.32 -14.73
N ALA A 22 9.06 -47.28 -14.91
CA ALA A 22 8.22 -47.88 -13.88
C ALA A 22 8.92 -49.07 -13.24
N THR A 23 8.75 -49.27 -11.93
CA THR A 23 8.71 -50.54 -11.15
C THR A 23 8.84 -50.16 -9.67
N ALA A 24 8.23 -50.79 -8.68
CA ALA A 24 7.37 -51.96 -8.61
C ALA A 24 6.53 -51.86 -7.32
N THR A 25 5.33 -52.40 -7.40
CA THR A 25 4.38 -52.68 -6.32
C THR A 25 4.95 -53.72 -5.35
N ALA A 26 4.83 -53.47 -4.04
CA ALA A 26 4.92 -54.52 -3.03
C ALA A 26 3.79 -54.33 -2.01
N THR A 27 2.79 -55.18 -2.13
CA THR A 27 1.66 -55.36 -1.22
C THR A 27 2.12 -56.24 -0.05
N SER A 28 1.85 -55.83 1.19
CA SER A 28 1.83 -56.75 2.32
C SER A 28 0.73 -56.37 3.31
N THR A 29 -0.29 -57.22 3.36
CA THR A 29 -1.37 -57.30 4.33
C THR A 29 -0.90 -58.03 5.60
N SER A 30 -1.24 -57.52 6.78
CA SER A 30 -1.58 -58.32 7.99
C SER A 30 -2.27 -57.41 9.02
N THR A 31 -3.59 -57.51 9.20
CA THR A 31 -4.33 -58.20 10.29
C THR A 31 -3.85 -57.94 11.74
N SER A 32 -4.60 -57.03 12.40
CA SER A 32 -5.15 -57.07 13.76
C SER A 32 -4.50 -57.92 14.86
N THR A 33 -4.23 -57.31 16.01
CA THR A 33 -4.58 -57.90 17.31
C THR A 33 -4.76 -56.83 18.38
N SER A 34 -5.93 -56.85 19.00
CA SER A 34 -6.31 -56.10 20.19
C SER A 34 -5.73 -56.78 21.43
N THR A 35 -5.10 -56.02 22.31
CA THR A 35 -4.90 -56.44 23.71
C THR A 35 -5.07 -55.24 24.64
N SER A 36 -6.12 -55.29 25.43
CA SER A 36 -6.43 -54.39 26.53
C SER A 36 -5.54 -54.68 27.72
N THR A 37 -4.82 -53.67 28.21
CA THR A 37 -4.27 -53.69 29.58
C THR A 37 -4.44 -52.32 30.19
N SER A 38 -5.30 -52.27 31.20
CA SER A 38 -5.59 -51.14 32.06
C SER A 38 -4.40 -50.84 32.97
N THR A 39 -3.85 -49.63 32.89
CA THR A 39 -3.00 -49.07 33.93
C THR A 39 -3.45 -47.64 34.16
N SER A 40 -3.96 -47.39 35.37
CA SER A 40 -4.43 -46.10 35.85
C SER A 40 -3.26 -45.17 36.14
N THR A 41 -3.12 -44.12 35.35
CA THR A 41 -2.26 -42.97 35.66
C THR A 41 -3.14 -41.73 35.65
N SER A 42 -3.24 -41.08 36.80
CA SER A 42 -4.00 -39.84 36.99
C SER A 42 -3.26 -38.68 36.34
N THR A 43 -3.66 -38.33 35.12
CA THR A 43 -3.24 -37.10 34.44
C THR A 43 -4.37 -36.07 34.57
N SER A 44 -4.11 -35.00 35.31
CA SER A 44 -5.00 -33.83 35.41
C SER A 44 -5.16 -33.19 34.03
N THR A 45 -6.27 -33.50 33.36
CA THR A 45 -6.68 -32.87 32.11
C THR A 45 -7.30 -31.52 32.46
N SER A 46 -6.56 -30.43 32.25
CA SER A 46 -7.13 -29.10 32.15
C SER A 46 -7.91 -29.04 30.83
N THR A 47 -9.19 -29.37 30.88
CA THR A 47 -10.13 -29.10 29.78
C THR A 47 -10.20 -27.60 29.57
N SER A 48 -9.52 -27.11 28.53
CA SER A 48 -9.77 -25.82 27.92
C SER A 48 -11.19 -25.84 27.35
N THR A 49 -12.16 -25.39 28.12
CA THR A 49 -13.51 -25.12 27.63
C THR A 49 -13.42 -23.96 26.65
N SER A 50 -13.34 -24.27 25.35
CA SER A 50 -13.64 -23.31 24.29
C SER A 50 -15.13 -22.98 24.38
N THR A 51 -15.45 -21.86 25.01
CA THR A 51 -16.77 -21.25 24.88
C THR A 51 -17.01 -20.94 23.41
N SER A 52 -17.83 -21.75 22.74
CA SER A 52 -18.36 -21.45 21.41
C SER A 52 -19.35 -20.30 21.53
N THR A 53 -18.85 -19.07 21.61
CA THR A 53 -19.68 -17.89 21.36
C THR A 53 -20.18 -17.98 19.93
N SER A 54 -21.50 -18.08 19.74
CA SER A 54 -22.11 -17.99 18.42
C SER A 54 -21.66 -16.69 17.75
N THR A 55 -20.99 -16.79 16.60
CA THR A 55 -20.55 -15.61 15.84
C THR A 55 -21.75 -14.74 15.49
N SER A 56 -21.74 -13.50 15.97
CA SER A 56 -22.85 -12.55 15.82
C SER A 56 -22.77 -11.82 14.47
N THR A 57 -23.89 -11.63 13.79
CA THR A 57 -24.00 -10.77 12.59
C THR A 57 -24.13 -9.28 12.93
N GLN A 58 -24.07 -8.91 14.21
CA GLN A 58 -24.28 -7.54 14.68
C GLN A 58 -23.31 -6.54 14.05
N GLY A 59 -22.03 -6.90 13.86
CA GLY A 59 -21.04 -6.01 13.23
C GLY A 59 -21.44 -5.56 11.82
N LEU A 60 -22.14 -6.42 11.07
CA LEU A 60 -22.67 -6.09 9.73
C LEU A 60 -23.90 -5.18 9.81
N HIS A 61 -24.78 -5.41 10.78
CA HIS A 61 -25.89 -4.48 11.05
C HIS A 61 -25.38 -3.10 11.47
N ASP A 62 -24.31 -3.05 12.27
CA ASP A 62 -23.68 -1.79 12.67
C ASP A 62 -22.97 -1.11 11.48
N LEU A 63 -22.35 -1.87 10.57
CA LEU A 63 -21.82 -1.32 9.30
C LEU A 63 -22.94 -0.67 8.48
N VAL A 64 -24.07 -1.37 8.27
CA VAL A 64 -25.23 -0.80 7.58
C VAL A 64 -25.73 0.45 8.30
N LYS A 65 -25.78 0.44 9.64
CA LYS A 65 -26.19 1.61 10.42
C LYS A 65 -25.25 2.80 10.26
N ARG A 66 -23.94 2.57 10.21
CA ARG A 66 -22.92 3.61 9.99
C ARG A 66 -23.01 4.20 8.58
N ARG A 67 -23.12 3.34 7.55
CA ARG A 67 -22.95 3.76 6.15
C ARG A 67 -24.24 3.95 5.37
N LEU A 68 -25.34 3.37 5.84
CA LEU A 68 -26.65 3.39 5.19
C LEU A 68 -27.80 3.47 6.23
N PRO A 69 -27.81 4.49 7.12
CA PRO A 69 -28.69 4.54 8.28
C PRO A 69 -30.19 4.49 7.92
N SER A 70 -30.59 5.03 6.77
CA SER A 70 -31.97 5.03 6.29
C SER A 70 -32.50 3.63 5.92
N HIS A 71 -31.63 2.63 5.80
CA HIS A 71 -31.98 1.27 5.35
C HIS A 71 -31.61 0.17 6.36
N CYS A 72 -31.43 0.52 7.65
CA CYS A 72 -31.06 -0.45 8.70
C CYS A 72 -31.99 -1.67 8.80
N HIS A 73 -33.26 -1.50 8.45
CA HIS A 73 -34.28 -2.55 8.53
C HIS A 73 -34.56 -3.25 7.20
N ASP A 74 -33.87 -2.85 6.12
CA ASP A 74 -34.03 -3.46 4.81
C ASP A 74 -33.21 -4.73 4.62
N PHE A 75 -32.25 -5.01 5.50
CA PHE A 75 -31.32 -6.16 5.37
C PHE A 75 -31.55 -7.22 6.44
N LEU A 76 -31.49 -8.49 6.02
CA LEU A 76 -31.49 -9.66 6.89
C LEU A 76 -30.21 -10.47 6.63
N PHE A 77 -29.32 -10.53 7.61
CA PHE A 77 -28.12 -11.36 7.55
C PHE A 77 -28.36 -12.72 8.23
N THR A 78 -28.03 -13.82 7.55
CA THR A 78 -28.12 -15.17 8.12
C THR A 78 -26.80 -15.90 7.95
N LEU A 79 -26.10 -16.14 9.06
CA LEU A 79 -24.92 -16.99 9.07
C LEU A 79 -25.35 -18.46 9.07
N GLN A 80 -24.99 -19.19 8.02
CA GLN A 80 -25.25 -20.63 7.95
C GLN A 80 -24.17 -21.36 8.74
N ASN A 81 -24.57 -22.32 9.58
CA ASN A 81 -23.62 -23.17 10.28
C ASN A 81 -22.84 -23.98 9.24
N ALA A 82 -21.56 -23.63 9.06
CA ALA A 82 -20.65 -24.46 8.30
C ALA A 82 -20.56 -25.83 8.98
N SER A 83 -21.20 -26.85 8.41
CA SER A 83 -20.84 -28.23 8.68
C SER A 83 -19.44 -28.45 8.10
N VAL A 84 -18.41 -28.04 8.83
CA VAL A 84 -17.02 -28.32 8.48
C VAL A 84 -16.83 -29.83 8.64
N PRO A 85 -16.52 -30.58 7.58
CA PRO A 85 -16.11 -31.97 7.72
C PRO A 85 -14.86 -31.99 8.59
N THR A 86 -14.86 -32.81 9.65
CA THR A 86 -13.79 -32.91 10.67
C THR A 86 -12.41 -33.34 10.14
N ASN A 87 -12.19 -33.36 8.82
CA ASN A 87 -10.99 -33.83 8.13
C ASN A 87 -10.43 -32.87 7.05
N SER A 88 -10.89 -31.61 6.91
CA SER A 88 -10.29 -30.69 5.93
C SER A 88 -9.17 -29.84 6.55
N THR A 89 -7.96 -29.95 6.01
CA THR A 89 -6.78 -29.11 6.33
C THR A 89 -6.86 -27.69 5.76
N HIS A 90 -7.95 -27.33 5.07
CA HIS A 90 -8.16 -26.02 4.46
C HIS A 90 -9.38 -25.32 5.07
N SER A 91 -9.27 -24.00 5.30
CA SER A 91 -10.41 -23.15 5.60
C SER A 91 -11.48 -23.30 4.52
N ALA A 92 -12.75 -23.35 4.91
CA ALA A 92 -13.85 -23.41 3.95
C ALA A 92 -13.84 -22.14 3.06
N LEU A 93 -14.09 -22.31 1.76
CA LEU A 93 -14.25 -21.20 0.83
C LEU A 93 -15.51 -20.41 1.19
N ASP A 94 -15.43 -19.08 1.13
CA ASP A 94 -16.53 -18.21 1.47
C ASP A 94 -17.61 -18.27 0.39
N GLU A 95 -18.87 -18.38 0.80
CA GLU A 95 -20.03 -18.47 -0.10
C GLU A 95 -21.18 -17.63 0.45
N TYR A 96 -21.86 -16.92 -0.44
CA TYR A 96 -23.06 -16.16 -0.11
C TYR A 96 -24.18 -16.33 -1.14
N SER A 97 -25.40 -15.99 -0.72
CA SER A 97 -26.56 -15.80 -1.59
C SER A 97 -27.34 -14.55 -1.20
N ILE A 98 -27.91 -13.87 -2.20
CA ILE A 98 -28.68 -12.63 -2.05
C ILE A 98 -30.05 -12.87 -2.69
N ALA A 99 -31.12 -12.64 -1.94
CA ALA A 99 -32.50 -12.81 -2.42
C ALA A 99 -33.44 -11.78 -1.79
N THR A 100 -34.66 -11.70 -2.32
CA THR A 100 -35.75 -10.96 -1.68
C THR A 100 -36.48 -11.88 -0.71
N ALA A 101 -36.50 -11.52 0.58
CA ALA A 101 -37.25 -12.23 1.61
C ALA A 101 -38.76 -12.06 1.43
N THR A 102 -39.55 -12.92 2.09
CA THR A 102 -41.02 -12.88 2.03
C THR A 102 -41.62 -11.58 2.58
N ASN A 103 -40.93 -10.91 3.52
CA ASN A 103 -41.31 -9.61 4.05
C ASN A 103 -40.82 -8.43 3.19
N GLY A 104 -40.15 -8.71 2.07
CA GLY A 104 -39.58 -7.72 1.18
C GLY A 104 -38.13 -7.35 1.47
N SER A 105 -37.54 -7.68 2.62
CA SER A 105 -36.13 -7.35 2.93
C SER A 105 -35.13 -8.00 1.96
N ILE A 106 -33.94 -7.42 1.79
CA ILE A 106 -32.79 -8.06 1.15
C ILE A 106 -32.22 -9.09 2.11
N ALA A 107 -32.42 -10.37 1.82
CA ALA A 107 -31.83 -11.46 2.58
C ALA A 107 -30.46 -11.82 2.02
N ILE A 108 -29.45 -11.79 2.89
CA ILE A 108 -28.07 -12.16 2.58
C ILE A 108 -27.70 -13.32 3.50
N GLN A 109 -27.44 -14.48 2.91
CA GLN A 109 -27.02 -15.68 3.63
C GLN A 109 -25.59 -16.03 3.24
N GLY A 110 -24.79 -16.53 4.18
CA GLY A 110 -23.42 -16.95 3.90
C GLY A 110 -22.83 -17.81 5.00
N ASN A 111 -21.70 -18.45 4.72
CA ASN A 111 -21.02 -19.36 5.66
C ASN A 111 -19.98 -18.67 6.56
N SER A 112 -19.67 -17.38 6.31
CA SER A 112 -18.82 -16.55 7.15
C SER A 112 -19.30 -15.10 7.16
N LEU A 113 -18.81 -14.30 8.12
CA LEU A 113 -19.08 -12.86 8.16
C LEU A 113 -18.47 -12.14 6.94
N SER A 114 -17.31 -12.58 6.45
CA SER A 114 -16.69 -12.03 5.24
C SER A 114 -17.53 -12.32 3.99
N ALA A 115 -18.14 -13.52 3.90
CA ALA A 115 -19.07 -13.86 2.83
C ALA A 115 -20.32 -12.96 2.85
N LEU A 116 -20.89 -12.73 4.04
CA LEU A 116 -22.04 -11.84 4.22
C LEU A 116 -21.71 -10.38 3.86
N ALA A 117 -20.55 -9.87 4.28
CA ALA A 117 -20.09 -8.51 3.95
C ALA A 117 -19.87 -8.35 2.43
N THR A 118 -19.27 -9.36 1.78
CA THR A 118 -19.12 -9.38 0.33
C THR A 118 -20.47 -9.44 -0.36
N GLY A 119 -21.40 -10.28 0.09
CA GLY A 119 -22.77 -10.34 -0.42
C GLY A 119 -23.51 -8.99 -0.30
N LEU A 120 -23.30 -8.27 0.80
CA LEU A 120 -23.81 -6.90 0.97
C LEU A 120 -23.25 -5.97 -0.11
N ARG A 121 -21.93 -5.98 -0.32
CA ARG A 121 -21.32 -5.17 -1.37
C ARG A 121 -21.85 -5.54 -2.75
N ARG A 122 -21.94 -6.83 -3.09
CA ARG A 122 -22.42 -7.27 -4.41
C ARG A 122 -23.87 -6.87 -4.68
N TYR A 123 -24.72 -6.89 -3.66
CA TYR A 123 -26.04 -6.29 -3.76
C TYR A 123 -25.96 -4.77 -4.05
N LEU A 124 -25.15 -4.05 -3.28
CA LEU A 124 -25.02 -2.59 -3.39
C LEU A 124 -24.48 -2.17 -4.76
N THR A 125 -23.49 -2.88 -5.31
CA THR A 125 -22.88 -2.56 -6.61
C THR A 125 -23.72 -3.04 -7.78
N ASP A 126 -24.19 -4.28 -7.75
CA ASP A 126 -24.77 -4.94 -8.93
C ASP A 126 -26.27 -4.62 -9.07
N VAL A 127 -26.95 -4.31 -7.98
CA VAL A 127 -28.39 -4.06 -7.94
C VAL A 127 -28.70 -2.60 -7.58
N ALA A 128 -28.04 -2.04 -6.56
CA ALA A 128 -28.30 -0.66 -6.12
C ALA A 128 -27.37 0.40 -6.76
N HIS A 129 -26.35 -0.03 -7.51
CA HIS A 129 -25.39 0.82 -8.22
C HIS A 129 -24.73 1.89 -7.34
N VAL A 130 -24.36 1.53 -6.12
CA VAL A 130 -23.59 2.36 -5.18
C VAL A 130 -22.43 1.56 -4.57
N ASP A 131 -21.36 2.25 -4.18
CA ASP A 131 -20.18 1.62 -3.57
C ASP A 131 -19.49 2.58 -2.59
N MET A 132 -18.37 2.13 -2.02
CA MET A 132 -17.49 2.89 -1.15
C MET A 132 -16.06 2.94 -1.71
N TYR A 133 -15.38 4.05 -1.44
CA TYR A 133 -14.10 4.41 -2.04
C TYR A 133 -13.15 5.05 -1.03
N TRP A 134 -11.84 5.02 -1.30
CA TRP A 134 -10.84 5.57 -0.37
C TRP A 134 -10.93 7.09 -0.21
N PHE A 135 -10.79 7.84 -1.31
CA PHE A 135 -10.66 9.30 -1.24
C PHE A 135 -11.98 10.07 -1.18
N ILE A 136 -13.06 9.49 -1.72
CA ILE A 136 -14.38 10.13 -1.73
C ILE A 136 -15.33 9.55 -0.67
N GLY A 137 -14.90 8.52 0.05
CA GLY A 137 -15.66 7.88 1.12
C GLY A 137 -16.84 7.02 0.65
N SER A 138 -17.82 6.87 1.53
CA SER A 138 -19.05 6.10 1.27
C SER A 138 -20.01 6.86 0.36
N ARG A 139 -20.47 6.20 -0.71
CA ARG A 139 -21.56 6.67 -1.56
C ARG A 139 -22.81 5.80 -1.41
N LEU A 140 -22.84 4.93 -0.40
CA LEU A 140 -23.93 3.99 -0.19
C LEU A 140 -25.26 4.69 0.07
N ASP A 141 -25.22 5.85 0.72
CA ASP A 141 -26.38 6.70 1.03
C ASP A 141 -27.13 7.23 -0.20
N GLN A 142 -26.52 7.13 -1.38
CA GLN A 142 -27.14 7.53 -2.66
C GLN A 142 -28.11 6.48 -3.21
N ALA A 143 -28.20 5.29 -2.58
CA ALA A 143 -29.10 4.23 -3.02
C ALA A 143 -30.57 4.70 -3.03
N THR A 144 -31.37 4.16 -3.97
CA THR A 144 -32.80 4.51 -4.04
C THR A 144 -33.56 4.08 -2.78
N SER A 145 -34.61 4.84 -2.46
CA SER A 145 -35.62 4.44 -1.47
C SER A 145 -37.01 4.37 -2.16
N PRO A 146 -37.66 3.20 -2.19
CA PRO A 146 -37.23 1.92 -1.62
C PRO A 146 -36.05 1.30 -2.39
N LEU A 147 -35.28 0.46 -1.69
CA LEU A 147 -34.16 -0.30 -2.25
C LEU A 147 -34.61 -1.25 -3.37
N PRO A 148 -33.85 -1.35 -4.48
CA PRO A 148 -34.21 -2.22 -5.61
C PRO A 148 -34.06 -3.69 -5.21
N ARG A 149 -34.99 -4.53 -5.66
CA ARG A 149 -34.97 -5.96 -5.32
C ARG A 149 -34.24 -6.76 -6.41
N PRO A 150 -33.37 -7.72 -6.05
CA PRO A 150 -32.68 -8.55 -7.03
C PRO A 150 -33.69 -9.40 -7.83
N ASN A 151 -33.41 -9.58 -9.13
CA ASN A 151 -34.21 -10.47 -9.98
C ASN A 151 -33.75 -11.93 -9.79
N GLY A 152 -34.39 -12.63 -8.86
CA GLY A 152 -34.02 -13.99 -8.47
C GLY A 152 -32.98 -14.03 -7.34
N THR A 153 -32.33 -15.18 -7.17
CA THR A 153 -31.26 -15.35 -6.18
C THR A 153 -29.89 -15.21 -6.85
N ILE A 154 -29.06 -14.31 -6.33
CA ILE A 154 -27.67 -14.13 -6.76
C ILE A 154 -26.80 -14.99 -5.84
N HIS A 155 -25.86 -15.74 -6.41
CA HIS A 155 -24.90 -16.56 -5.66
C HIS A 155 -23.48 -16.12 -5.94
N GLY A 156 -22.60 -16.22 -4.96
CA GLY A 156 -21.16 -16.02 -5.14
C GLY A 156 -20.35 -16.89 -4.22
N LYS A 157 -19.17 -17.29 -4.68
CA LYS A 157 -18.26 -18.19 -3.97
C LYS A 157 -16.81 -17.82 -4.25
N SER A 158 -15.99 -17.69 -3.21
CA SER A 158 -14.56 -17.41 -3.37
C SER A 158 -13.86 -18.63 -3.97
N ILE A 159 -12.80 -18.37 -4.73
CA ILE A 159 -11.93 -19.43 -5.28
C ILE A 159 -10.67 -19.65 -4.43
N VAL A 160 -10.45 -18.81 -3.44
CA VAL A 160 -9.36 -18.90 -2.46
C VAL A 160 -9.89 -18.67 -1.04
N PRO A 161 -9.29 -19.31 -0.02
CA PRO A 161 -9.69 -19.10 1.37
C PRO A 161 -9.27 -17.73 1.90
N TRP A 162 -8.12 -17.20 1.48
CA TRP A 162 -7.59 -15.94 2.01
C TRP A 162 -7.63 -14.81 0.99
N ARG A 163 -8.17 -13.67 1.42
CA ARG A 163 -7.99 -12.38 0.75
C ARG A 163 -7.23 -11.45 1.68
N TYR A 164 -5.97 -11.23 1.35
CA TYR A 164 -4.99 -10.55 2.19
C TYR A 164 -4.97 -9.03 1.92
N TYR A 165 -4.68 -8.24 2.97
CA TYR A 165 -4.46 -6.80 2.79
C TYR A 165 -3.43 -6.19 3.75
N PHE A 166 -2.76 -5.19 3.16
CA PHE A 166 -1.69 -4.29 3.59
C PHE A 166 -0.29 -4.76 3.23
N ASN A 167 0.50 -3.84 2.69
CA ASN A 167 1.93 -3.91 2.88
C ASN A 167 2.25 -3.46 4.31
N THR A 168 3.34 -3.95 4.89
CA THR A 168 3.85 -3.39 6.14
C THR A 168 4.19 -1.91 5.99
N VAL A 169 4.68 -1.46 4.84
CA VAL A 169 5.03 -0.04 4.63
C VAL A 169 3.81 0.86 4.36
N THR A 170 2.62 0.29 4.15
CA THR A 170 1.37 1.08 4.11
C THR A 170 1.14 1.83 5.43
N PHE A 171 1.62 1.25 6.54
CA PHE A 171 1.56 1.87 7.86
C PHE A 171 2.46 3.11 8.01
N SER A 172 3.34 3.34 7.04
CA SER A 172 4.18 4.52 6.94
C SER A 172 3.68 5.48 5.86
N TYR A 173 3.34 5.03 4.65
CA TYR A 173 3.00 5.96 3.56
C TYR A 173 1.52 6.35 3.48
N THR A 174 0.64 5.71 4.24
CA THR A 174 -0.79 6.00 4.21
C THR A 174 -1.37 6.19 5.60
N THR A 175 -1.14 5.26 6.53
CA THR A 175 -1.84 5.27 7.82
C THR A 175 -1.08 5.83 9.05
N PRO A 176 0.12 6.46 8.98
CA PRO A 176 0.85 6.83 10.20
C PRO A 176 0.13 7.93 11.01
N PHE A 177 -0.77 8.67 10.35
CA PHE A 177 -1.51 9.81 10.90
C PHE A 177 -3.02 9.61 10.89
N TYR A 178 -3.49 8.39 10.60
CA TYR A 178 -4.91 8.07 10.62
C TYR A 178 -5.49 8.20 12.03
N ASP A 179 -6.67 8.79 12.12
CA ASP A 179 -7.50 8.72 13.31
C ASP A 179 -8.46 7.52 13.27
N TRP A 180 -9.41 7.46 14.20
CA TRP A 180 -10.38 6.36 14.22
C TRP A 180 -11.35 6.40 13.05
N ASP A 181 -11.77 7.58 12.58
CA ASP A 181 -12.74 7.69 11.49
C ASP A 181 -12.12 7.21 10.17
N ASP A 182 -10.84 7.51 9.94
CA ASP A 182 -10.05 6.96 8.83
C ASP A 182 -10.01 5.41 8.89
N TRP A 183 -9.66 4.86 10.06
CA TRP A 183 -9.60 3.41 10.25
C TRP A 183 -10.98 2.74 10.14
N GLU A 184 -12.02 3.37 10.66
CA GLU A 184 -13.39 2.86 10.55
C GLU A 184 -13.86 2.82 9.10
N LEU A 185 -13.51 3.82 8.28
CA LEU A 185 -13.75 3.79 6.84
C LEU A 185 -12.95 2.69 6.15
N GLN A 186 -11.66 2.59 6.45
CA GLN A 186 -10.78 1.57 5.87
C GLN A 186 -11.25 0.15 6.19
N LEU A 187 -11.65 -0.12 7.44
CA LEU A 187 -12.12 -1.45 7.85
C LEU A 187 -13.47 -1.81 7.25
N ASP A 188 -14.41 -0.86 7.14
CA ASP A 188 -15.66 -1.07 6.42
C ASP A 188 -15.37 -1.36 4.93
N TRP A 189 -14.37 -0.70 4.33
CA TRP A 189 -13.98 -0.90 2.93
C TRP A 189 -13.41 -2.31 2.72
N LEU A 190 -12.52 -2.74 3.61
CA LEU A 190 -11.92 -4.08 3.56
C LEU A 190 -12.99 -5.17 3.69
N ALA A 191 -13.94 -5.01 4.59
CA ALA A 191 -15.02 -5.99 4.79
C ALA A 191 -15.89 -6.12 3.55
N LEU A 192 -16.34 -4.99 2.98
CA LEU A 192 -17.17 -4.97 1.78
C LEU A 192 -16.45 -5.57 0.58
N HIS A 193 -15.13 -5.40 0.47
CA HIS A 193 -14.32 -5.97 -0.62
C HIS A 193 -13.80 -7.40 -0.31
N GLY A 194 -14.37 -8.04 0.71
CA GLY A 194 -14.14 -9.46 1.00
C GLY A 194 -12.76 -9.78 1.55
N VAL A 195 -11.98 -8.79 2.02
CA VAL A 195 -10.72 -9.03 2.73
C VAL A 195 -11.03 -9.72 4.06
N ASN A 196 -10.30 -10.80 4.36
CA ASN A 196 -10.48 -11.58 5.58
C ASN A 196 -9.16 -11.86 6.32
N LEU A 197 -8.01 -11.47 5.78
CA LEU A 197 -6.70 -11.63 6.41
C LEU A 197 -5.84 -10.34 6.32
N PRO A 198 -6.22 -9.24 7.02
CA PRO A 198 -5.46 -7.99 6.97
C PRO A 198 -4.36 -7.92 8.05
N LEU A 199 -3.29 -7.17 7.79
CA LEU A 199 -2.32 -6.79 8.83
C LEU A 199 -2.96 -5.88 9.89
N ALA A 200 -2.58 -6.07 11.16
CA ALA A 200 -2.94 -5.23 12.28
C ALA A 200 -1.66 -4.79 13.02
N TRP A 201 -1.03 -3.73 12.50
CA TRP A 201 0.34 -3.34 12.82
C TRP A 201 0.47 -2.02 13.61
N VAL A 202 -0.65 -1.36 13.91
CA VAL A 202 -0.67 -0.06 14.62
C VAL A 202 -0.22 -0.24 16.07
N GLY A 203 0.60 0.69 16.57
CA GLY A 203 0.98 0.76 17.99
C GLY A 203 1.88 -0.38 18.48
N PHE A 204 2.54 -1.13 17.60
CA PHE A 204 3.43 -2.22 17.99
C PHE A 204 4.59 -1.76 18.91
N GLU A 205 4.98 -0.49 18.83
CA GLU A 205 6.00 0.12 19.68
C GLU A 205 5.64 0.00 21.17
N GLN A 206 4.35 -0.03 21.54
CA GLN A 206 3.95 -0.23 22.94
C GLN A 206 4.31 -1.62 23.43
N ILE A 207 4.09 -2.65 22.61
CA ILE A 207 4.46 -4.03 22.94
C ILE A 207 5.98 -4.13 23.13
N LEU A 208 6.75 -3.58 22.19
CA LEU A 208 8.21 -3.58 22.27
C LEU A 208 8.72 -2.78 23.48
N LEU A 209 8.12 -1.62 23.76
CA LEU A 209 8.46 -0.79 24.93
C LEU A 209 8.30 -1.58 26.23
N ASP A 210 7.17 -2.27 26.41
CA ASP A 210 6.93 -3.06 27.61
C ASP A 210 7.83 -4.30 27.69
N VAL A 211 8.08 -4.98 26.57
CA VAL A 211 9.02 -6.11 26.50
C VAL A 211 10.44 -5.69 26.86
N PHE A 212 10.91 -4.56 26.36
CA PHE A 212 12.25 -4.06 26.67
C PHE A 212 12.38 -3.53 28.10
N ARG A 213 11.32 -2.96 28.67
CA ARG A 213 11.26 -2.60 30.10
C ARG A 213 11.36 -3.83 30.99
N ASP A 214 10.68 -4.92 30.64
CA ASP A 214 10.71 -6.17 31.42
C ASP A 214 12.11 -6.78 31.52
N ILE A 215 12.97 -6.54 30.53
CA ILE A 215 14.37 -6.97 30.53
C ILE A 215 15.35 -5.89 31.05
N GLY A 216 14.83 -4.80 31.63
CA GLY A 216 15.61 -3.81 32.37
C GLY A 216 16.13 -2.61 31.59
N LEU A 217 15.77 -2.44 30.31
CA LEU A 217 16.15 -1.25 29.55
C LEU A 217 15.38 -0.02 30.07
N ALA A 218 16.08 1.11 30.17
CA ALA A 218 15.45 2.38 30.53
C ALA A 218 14.72 3.01 29.34
N ASP A 219 13.67 3.81 29.59
CA ASP A 219 12.87 4.44 28.53
C ASP A 219 13.72 5.18 27.49
N HIS A 220 14.73 5.95 27.91
CA HIS A 220 15.62 6.67 26.98
C HIS A 220 16.51 5.75 26.14
N GLU A 221 16.83 4.54 26.61
CA GLU A 221 17.55 3.53 25.83
C GLU A 221 16.64 2.91 24.76
N ILE A 222 15.33 2.82 25.04
CA ILE A 222 14.31 2.26 24.14
C ILE A 222 13.85 3.30 23.12
N THR A 223 13.50 4.51 23.55
CA THR A 223 12.99 5.57 22.64
C THR A 223 14.07 6.05 21.66
N ALA A 224 15.35 5.86 21.97
CA ALA A 224 16.45 6.12 21.04
C ALA A 224 16.51 5.10 19.88
N PHE A 225 15.86 3.95 20.01
CA PHE A 225 15.77 2.91 18.97
C PHE A 225 14.60 3.15 18.00
N PHE A 226 13.47 3.68 18.46
CA PHE A 226 12.31 3.94 17.60
C PHE A 226 12.52 5.14 16.67
N SER A 227 11.96 5.06 15.47
CA SER A 227 11.94 6.16 14.51
C SER A 227 10.80 7.16 14.76
N GLY A 228 10.67 8.18 13.91
CA GLY A 228 9.47 9.01 13.85
C GLY A 228 8.25 8.23 13.33
N PRO A 229 7.01 8.72 13.55
CA PRO A 229 5.77 8.05 13.15
C PRO A 229 5.73 7.58 11.69
N ALA A 230 6.13 8.43 10.76
CA ALA A 230 6.11 8.17 9.32
C ALA A 230 7.11 7.08 8.91
N PHE A 231 8.05 6.69 9.78
CA PHE A 231 9.16 5.81 9.42
C PHE A 231 9.17 4.45 10.14
N GLN A 232 8.15 4.19 10.97
CA GLN A 232 8.12 2.98 11.83
C GLN A 232 8.22 1.67 11.06
N SER A 233 7.70 1.60 9.84
CA SER A 233 7.74 0.36 9.05
C SER A 233 9.19 -0.10 8.79
N TRP A 234 10.08 0.83 8.41
CA TRP A 234 11.49 0.53 8.19
C TRP A 234 12.29 0.34 9.48
N ASN A 235 11.81 0.91 10.60
CA ASN A 235 12.39 0.60 11.90
C ASN A 235 12.05 -0.83 12.35
N ARG A 236 10.81 -1.27 12.15
CA ARG A 236 10.35 -2.63 12.46
C ARG A 236 11.06 -3.70 11.62
N PHE A 237 11.40 -3.35 10.38
CA PHE A 237 12.25 -4.15 9.50
C PHE A 237 13.75 -4.05 9.81
N GLY A 238 14.16 -3.20 10.75
CA GLY A 238 15.57 -3.01 11.11
C GLY A 238 16.43 -2.32 10.05
N ASN A 239 15.85 -1.83 8.95
CA ASN A 239 16.59 -1.04 7.95
C ASN A 239 17.13 0.25 8.57
N ILE A 240 16.31 0.89 9.40
CA ILE A 240 16.65 2.12 10.13
C ILE A 240 16.38 1.99 11.63
N GLN A 241 16.93 2.91 12.40
CA GLN A 241 16.67 3.06 13.84
C GLN A 241 16.82 4.52 14.24
N GLY A 242 16.19 4.90 15.34
CA GLY A 242 16.19 6.28 15.83
C GLY A 242 15.38 7.22 14.95
N SER A 243 15.07 8.39 15.50
CA SER A 243 14.32 9.45 14.82
C SER A 243 15.28 10.59 14.47
N TRP A 244 15.08 11.21 13.31
CA TRP A 244 15.60 12.55 13.04
C TRP A 244 14.56 13.59 13.45
N ASN A 245 15.00 14.83 13.66
CA ASN A 245 14.15 15.97 14.04
C ASN A 245 13.43 15.88 15.39
N GLY A 246 13.70 14.87 16.21
CA GLY A 246 13.10 14.73 17.55
C GLY A 246 13.24 13.31 18.11
N THR A 247 12.51 13.01 19.18
CA THR A 247 12.39 11.66 19.76
C THR A 247 10.92 11.29 19.79
N LEU A 248 10.60 10.04 19.45
CA LEU A 248 9.22 9.55 19.49
C LEU A 248 8.66 9.68 20.91
N PRO A 249 7.58 10.46 21.12
CA PRO A 249 7.05 10.66 22.46
C PRO A 249 6.26 9.44 22.92
N LEU A 250 6.32 9.13 24.22
CA LEU A 250 5.53 8.05 24.81
C LEU A 250 4.02 8.25 24.62
N SER A 251 3.55 9.50 24.49
CA SER A 251 2.14 9.80 24.20
C SER A 251 1.70 9.24 22.85
N PHE A 252 2.54 9.32 21.81
CA PHE A 252 2.29 8.67 20.52
C PHE A 252 2.16 7.16 20.67
N ILE A 253 3.13 6.53 21.35
CA ILE A 253 3.13 5.08 21.56
C ILE A 253 1.83 4.64 22.24
N SER A 254 1.42 5.33 23.30
CA SER A 254 0.21 5.02 24.03
C SER A 254 -1.09 5.28 23.23
N SER A 255 -1.14 6.33 22.40
CA SER A 255 -2.33 6.65 21.60
C SER A 255 -2.52 5.67 20.45
N GLN A 256 -1.43 5.30 19.77
CA GLN A 256 -1.47 4.28 18.71
C GLN A 256 -1.85 2.89 19.26
N PHE A 257 -1.40 2.54 20.47
CA PHE A 257 -1.85 1.32 21.13
C PHE A 257 -3.35 1.34 21.47
N ALA A 258 -3.87 2.47 21.93
CA ALA A 258 -5.32 2.62 22.16
C ALA A 258 -6.12 2.51 20.86
N LEU A 259 -5.61 3.07 19.76
CA LEU A 259 -6.20 2.97 18.43
C LEU A 259 -6.21 1.52 17.94
N GLN A 260 -5.11 0.77 18.09
CA GLN A 260 -5.00 -0.63 17.71
C GLN A 260 -6.04 -1.52 18.39
N LYS A 261 -6.38 -1.27 19.66
CA LYS A 261 -7.45 -2.01 20.35
C LYS A 261 -8.80 -1.83 19.67
N GLN A 262 -9.10 -0.63 19.17
CA GLN A 262 -10.33 -0.36 18.42
C GLN A 262 -10.30 -1.04 17.04
N ILE A 263 -9.17 -0.94 16.34
CA ILE A 263 -8.95 -1.57 15.03
C ILE A 263 -9.21 -3.07 15.10
N VAL A 264 -8.52 -3.76 16.01
CA VAL A 264 -8.61 -5.21 16.17
C VAL A 264 -10.03 -5.64 16.57
N THR A 265 -10.69 -4.89 17.44
CA THR A 265 -12.08 -5.17 17.82
C THR A 265 -12.99 -5.12 16.58
N ARG A 266 -12.87 -4.06 15.77
CA ARG A 266 -13.67 -3.90 14.54
C ARG A 266 -13.33 -4.95 13.46
N MET A 267 -12.07 -5.35 13.33
CA MET A 267 -11.68 -6.44 12.43
C MET A 267 -12.44 -7.73 12.77
N LEU A 268 -12.51 -8.09 14.06
CA LEU A 268 -13.23 -9.28 14.52
C LEU A 268 -14.75 -9.16 14.33
N GLU A 269 -15.33 -7.98 14.61
CA GLU A 269 -16.76 -7.69 14.36
C GLU A 269 -17.14 -7.87 12.89
N LEU A 270 -16.22 -7.60 11.97
CA LEU A 270 -16.39 -7.72 10.52
C LEU A 270 -15.92 -9.06 9.96
N GLY A 271 -15.49 -10.00 10.81
CA GLY A 271 -15.11 -11.36 10.40
C GLY A 271 -13.71 -11.50 9.82
N MET A 272 -12.81 -10.55 10.08
CA MET A 272 -11.42 -10.62 9.66
C MET A 272 -10.56 -11.34 10.68
N SER A 273 -9.53 -12.04 10.21
CA SER A 273 -8.46 -12.59 11.03
C SER A 273 -7.26 -11.63 10.99
N PRO A 274 -7.02 -10.84 12.05
CA PRO A 274 -5.89 -9.90 12.06
C PRO A 274 -4.56 -10.64 12.07
N ILE A 275 -3.60 -10.22 11.25
CA ILE A 275 -2.21 -10.66 11.35
C ILE A 275 -1.48 -9.70 12.30
N LEU A 276 -1.03 -10.21 13.44
CA LEU A 276 -0.32 -9.44 14.46
C LEU A 276 1.20 -9.49 14.24
N PRO A 277 1.97 -8.46 14.62
CA PRO A 277 3.44 -8.52 14.59
C PRO A 277 4.01 -9.54 15.57
N ALA A 278 5.20 -10.07 15.26
CA ALA A 278 6.04 -10.85 16.16
C ALA A 278 7.43 -10.22 16.35
N PHE A 279 8.23 -10.75 17.27
CA PHE A 279 9.56 -10.23 17.56
C PHE A 279 10.54 -10.56 16.43
N THR A 280 11.00 -9.55 15.70
CA THR A 280 11.85 -9.74 14.52
C THR A 280 13.32 -10.00 14.86
N GLY A 281 13.75 -9.72 16.09
CA GLY A 281 15.17 -9.80 16.50
C GLY A 281 15.87 -8.46 16.52
N PHE A 282 15.30 -7.39 15.95
CA PHE A 282 15.87 -6.06 16.04
C PHE A 282 15.69 -5.48 17.44
N VAL A 283 16.79 -4.98 18.02
CA VAL A 283 16.85 -4.57 19.42
C VAL A 283 17.63 -3.25 19.58
N PRO A 284 17.36 -2.46 20.65
CA PRO A 284 18.15 -1.29 20.96
C PRO A 284 19.63 -1.64 21.18
N ARG A 285 20.54 -0.76 20.78
CA ARG A 285 22.00 -0.94 20.97
C ARG A 285 22.39 -1.20 22.43
N ALA A 286 21.60 -0.67 23.37
CA ALA A 286 21.78 -0.88 24.80
C ALA A 286 21.68 -2.35 25.23
N ILE A 287 21.15 -3.25 24.39
CA ILE A 287 20.98 -4.67 24.70
C ILE A 287 22.28 -5.32 25.19
N THR A 288 23.43 -4.98 24.59
CA THR A 288 24.74 -5.58 24.92
C THR A 288 25.29 -5.12 26.28
N LYS A 289 24.79 -4.00 26.81
CA LYS A 289 25.12 -3.53 28.16
C LYS A 289 24.35 -4.33 29.23
N HIS A 290 23.09 -4.67 28.95
CA HIS A 290 22.22 -5.43 29.86
C HIS A 290 22.43 -6.95 29.74
N TYR A 291 22.72 -7.44 28.52
CA TYR A 291 22.95 -8.83 28.18
C TYR A 291 24.27 -9.00 27.41
N PRO A 292 25.44 -8.91 28.09
CA PRO A 292 26.76 -8.92 27.44
C PRO A 292 27.13 -10.25 26.76
N ASN A 293 26.41 -11.33 27.10
CA ASN A 293 26.61 -12.64 26.50
C ASN A 293 25.61 -12.95 25.38
N ALA A 294 24.69 -12.02 25.07
CA ALA A 294 23.74 -12.21 23.97
C ALA A 294 24.49 -12.20 22.63
N THR A 295 24.12 -13.12 21.76
CA THR A 295 24.67 -13.24 20.41
C THR A 295 23.97 -12.25 19.51
N VAL A 296 24.62 -11.10 19.29
CA VAL A 296 24.12 -10.05 18.41
C VAL A 296 25.07 -9.79 17.27
N ILE A 297 24.50 -9.39 16.13
CA ILE A 297 25.21 -8.83 14.98
C ILE A 297 24.66 -7.44 14.68
N ASN A 298 25.40 -6.62 13.95
CA ASN A 298 24.86 -5.39 13.41
C ASN A 298 24.39 -5.64 11.97
N GLY A 299 23.17 -5.22 11.65
CA GLY A 299 22.63 -5.29 10.30
C GLY A 299 23.44 -4.48 9.29
N SER A 300 23.13 -4.67 8.01
CA SER A 300 23.73 -3.91 6.91
C SER A 300 23.45 -2.42 7.02
N ARG A 301 24.30 -1.61 6.38
CA ARG A 301 24.00 -0.18 6.18
C ARG A 301 22.97 -0.07 5.05
N TRP A 302 21.85 0.59 5.29
CA TRP A 302 20.78 0.72 4.32
C TRP A 302 20.70 2.13 3.71
N GLU A 303 20.52 2.21 2.40
CA GLU A 303 20.27 3.43 1.58
C GLU A 303 21.10 4.68 1.92
N GLY A 304 22.37 4.48 2.29
CA GLY A 304 23.30 5.58 2.56
C GLY A 304 23.10 6.29 3.90
N PHE A 305 22.17 5.84 4.75
CA PHE A 305 21.99 6.36 6.10
C PHE A 305 23.28 6.28 6.92
N GLU A 306 23.51 7.27 7.78
CA GLU A 306 24.62 7.23 8.73
C GLU A 306 24.39 6.14 9.78
N SER A 307 25.47 5.56 10.30
CA SER A 307 25.42 4.39 11.21
C SER A 307 24.54 4.57 12.45
N GLN A 308 24.29 5.80 12.89
CA GLN A 308 23.38 6.08 14.01
C GLN A 308 21.91 5.78 13.66
N TYR A 309 21.55 5.93 12.38
CA TYR A 309 20.19 5.75 11.86
C TYR A 309 19.96 4.42 11.12
N THR A 310 20.98 3.56 11.02
CA THR A 310 20.89 2.22 10.39
C THR A 310 21.81 1.27 11.16
N ASN A 311 22.29 0.19 10.52
CA ASN A 311 23.13 -0.84 11.15
C ASN A 311 22.50 -1.35 12.45
N THR A 312 21.20 -1.60 12.39
CA THR A 312 20.38 -1.95 13.55
C THR A 312 20.90 -3.22 14.20
N THR A 313 21.02 -3.22 15.53
CA THR A 313 21.46 -4.41 16.27
C THR A 313 20.41 -5.50 16.14
N PHE A 314 20.84 -6.69 15.73
CA PHE A 314 20.02 -7.87 15.50
C PHE A 314 20.45 -8.99 16.46
N LEU A 315 19.51 -9.42 17.30
CA LEU A 315 19.65 -10.57 18.19
C LEU A 315 19.39 -11.84 17.38
N GLU A 316 20.38 -12.74 17.35
CA GLU A 316 20.29 -13.96 16.57
C GLU A 316 19.17 -14.89 17.07
N PRO A 317 18.34 -15.48 16.20
CA PRO A 317 17.26 -16.39 16.62
C PRO A 317 17.71 -17.66 17.34
N SER A 318 18.99 -17.99 17.27
CA SER A 318 19.59 -19.11 18.02
C SER A 318 19.93 -18.76 19.47
N ASP A 319 19.93 -17.47 19.83
CA ASP A 319 20.19 -17.02 21.19
C ASP A 319 18.96 -17.27 22.10
N PRO A 320 19.13 -17.82 23.32
CA PRO A 320 18.01 -18.05 24.25
C PRO A 320 17.21 -16.78 24.61
N LEU A 321 17.84 -15.60 24.56
CA LEU A 321 17.15 -14.33 24.79
C LEU A 321 16.11 -14.06 23.69
N PHE A 322 16.35 -14.48 22.44
CA PHE A 322 15.38 -14.31 21.35
C PHE A 322 14.07 -15.02 21.68
N ALA A 323 14.13 -16.29 22.08
CA ALA A 323 12.96 -17.06 22.47
C ALA A 323 12.22 -16.45 23.68
N THR A 324 12.97 -15.89 24.63
CA THR A 324 12.40 -15.19 25.78
C THR A 324 11.62 -13.94 25.37
N LEU A 325 12.20 -13.12 24.48
CA LEU A 325 11.55 -11.90 23.99
C LEU A 325 10.36 -12.21 23.08
N GLN A 326 10.48 -13.22 22.22
CA GLN A 326 9.38 -13.70 21.37
C GLN A 326 8.20 -14.19 22.21
N ALA A 327 8.44 -14.97 23.28
CA ALA A 327 7.39 -15.40 24.20
C ALA A 327 6.72 -14.20 24.90
N SER A 328 7.51 -13.19 25.30
CA SER A 328 6.99 -11.98 25.94
C SER A 328 6.10 -11.15 24.98
N VAL A 329 6.54 -10.94 23.74
CA VAL A 329 5.75 -10.24 22.70
C VAL A 329 4.40 -10.93 22.48
N ILE A 330 4.39 -12.25 22.28
CA ILE A 330 3.15 -12.99 22.01
C ILE A 330 2.24 -13.00 23.24
N SER A 331 2.80 -13.20 24.44
CA SER A 331 2.02 -13.21 25.69
C SER A 331 1.35 -11.86 25.96
N LYS A 332 2.07 -10.74 25.77
CA LYS A 332 1.49 -9.40 25.93
C LYS A 332 0.39 -9.10 24.90
N GLN A 333 0.57 -9.52 23.65
CA GLN A 333 -0.51 -9.37 22.65
C GLN A 333 -1.76 -10.17 23.03
N ILE A 334 -1.60 -11.40 23.53
CA ILE A 334 -2.72 -12.21 24.04
C ILE A 334 -3.35 -11.54 25.28
N GLU A 335 -2.56 -10.96 26.17
CA GLU A 335 -3.06 -10.21 27.33
C GLU A 335 -3.90 -8.99 26.90
N TYR A 336 -3.43 -8.23 25.91
CA TYR A 336 -4.04 -6.95 25.53
C TYR A 336 -5.19 -7.08 24.55
N TYR A 337 -5.13 -8.05 23.64
CA TYR A 337 -6.10 -8.20 22.55
C TYR A 337 -6.92 -9.50 22.66
N GLY A 338 -6.50 -10.45 23.50
CA GLY A 338 -7.03 -11.81 23.55
C GLY A 338 -6.32 -12.75 22.57
N ASN A 339 -6.60 -14.05 22.69
CA ASN A 339 -6.12 -15.05 21.73
C ASN A 339 -7.02 -15.06 20.48
N ILE A 340 -6.82 -14.08 19.61
CA ILE A 340 -7.72 -13.74 18.50
C ILE A 340 -7.23 -14.17 17.12
N THR A 341 -5.99 -14.65 17.02
CA THR A 341 -5.37 -15.01 15.74
C THR A 341 -4.31 -16.08 15.92
N SER A 342 -4.09 -16.85 14.86
CA SER A 342 -2.93 -17.73 14.69
C SER A 342 -1.85 -17.09 13.81
N PHE A 343 -2.11 -15.96 13.16
CA PHE A 343 -1.21 -15.40 12.15
C PHE A 343 -0.33 -14.31 12.72
N TYR A 344 0.99 -14.49 12.57
CA TYR A 344 1.99 -13.54 13.05
C TYR A 344 2.95 -13.13 11.93
N THR A 345 3.09 -11.84 11.67
CA THR A 345 4.04 -11.30 10.68
C THR A 345 5.41 -11.04 11.30
N LEU A 346 6.46 -11.46 10.60
CA LEU A 346 7.86 -11.31 11.03
C LEU A 346 8.78 -11.33 9.81
N ASP A 347 9.55 -10.26 9.61
CA ASP A 347 10.50 -10.14 8.50
C ASP A 347 11.85 -9.62 9.00
N GLN A 348 12.94 -10.35 8.69
CA GLN A 348 14.29 -10.05 9.20
C GLN A 348 15.21 -9.50 8.10
N TYR A 349 15.08 -10.03 6.88
CA TYR A 349 15.97 -9.71 5.76
C TYR A 349 15.26 -8.96 4.64
N ASN A 350 14.24 -8.17 4.98
CA ASN A 350 13.65 -7.21 4.07
C ASN A 350 14.67 -6.10 3.76
N GLU A 351 15.36 -6.21 2.63
CA GLU A 351 16.45 -5.29 2.22
C GLU A 351 17.58 -5.14 3.25
N ASN A 352 17.75 -6.15 4.10
CA ASN A 352 18.92 -6.31 4.94
C ASN A 352 19.71 -7.53 4.47
N ASP A 353 21.03 -7.42 4.46
CA ASP A 353 21.89 -8.54 4.11
C ASP A 353 21.97 -9.52 5.29
N PRO A 354 21.74 -10.83 5.07
CA PRO A 354 22.04 -11.83 6.08
C PRO A 354 23.53 -11.83 6.43
N TYR A 355 23.87 -12.16 7.67
CA TYR A 355 25.26 -12.22 8.12
C TYR A 355 26.13 -13.19 7.31
N SER A 356 25.55 -14.34 6.95
CA SER A 356 26.17 -15.32 6.07
C SER A 356 25.17 -15.82 5.03
N GLY A 357 25.69 -16.17 3.84
CA GLY A 357 24.95 -16.88 2.80
C GLY A 357 25.10 -18.41 2.86
N ASP A 358 25.70 -18.93 3.94
CA ASP A 358 25.82 -20.37 4.19
C ASP A 358 24.44 -20.98 4.44
N LEU A 359 24.17 -22.12 3.81
CA LEU A 359 22.85 -22.76 3.84
C LEU A 359 22.43 -23.14 5.27
N ASP A 360 23.36 -23.66 6.07
CA ASP A 360 23.09 -24.02 7.47
C ASP A 360 22.78 -22.79 8.33
N TYR A 361 23.45 -21.66 8.08
CA TYR A 361 23.15 -20.42 8.78
C TYR A 361 21.73 -19.95 8.45
N LEU A 362 21.39 -19.83 7.17
CA LEU A 362 20.06 -19.39 6.73
C LEU A 362 18.94 -20.29 7.25
N ARG A 363 19.16 -21.61 7.22
CA ARG A 363 18.22 -22.58 7.81
C ARG A 363 18.08 -22.41 9.32
N ASN A 364 19.17 -22.17 10.04
CA ASN A 364 19.13 -22.06 11.50
C ASN A 364 18.46 -20.76 11.98
N VAL A 365 18.60 -19.66 11.23
CA VAL A 365 17.89 -18.41 11.49
C VAL A 365 16.38 -18.66 11.48
N THR A 366 15.84 -19.22 10.39
CA THR A 366 14.39 -19.47 10.29
C THR A 366 13.91 -20.54 11.24
N ARG A 367 14.73 -21.57 11.51
CA ARG A 367 14.39 -22.61 12.49
C ARG A 367 14.27 -22.05 13.91
N GLY A 368 15.21 -21.20 14.34
CA GLY A 368 15.14 -20.55 15.65
C GLY A 368 13.91 -19.63 15.77
N THR A 369 13.65 -18.85 14.73
CA THR A 369 12.45 -17.99 14.63
C THR A 369 11.17 -18.83 14.73
N TRP A 370 11.02 -19.87 13.92
CA TRP A 370 9.84 -20.75 13.94
C TRP A 370 9.66 -21.45 15.29
N GLN A 371 10.71 -22.05 15.86
CA GLN A 371 10.63 -22.73 17.14
C GLN A 371 10.20 -21.79 18.28
N SER A 372 10.72 -20.56 18.29
CA SER A 372 10.32 -19.56 19.29
C SER A 372 8.85 -19.14 19.14
N LEU A 373 8.35 -18.96 17.91
CA LEU A 373 6.93 -18.71 17.63
C LEU A 373 6.05 -19.87 18.11
N LYS A 374 6.38 -21.12 17.74
CA LYS A 374 5.60 -22.29 18.15
C LYS A 374 5.62 -22.52 19.65
N SER A 375 6.74 -22.21 20.30
CA SER A 375 6.85 -22.29 21.77
C SER A 375 5.97 -21.25 22.46
N ALA A 376 5.85 -20.05 21.89
CA ALA A 376 5.03 -18.96 22.42
C ALA A 376 3.53 -19.17 22.14
N ASN A 377 3.18 -19.67 20.95
CA ASN A 377 1.83 -20.04 20.57
C ASN A 377 1.87 -21.29 19.66
N PRO A 378 1.42 -22.47 20.13
CA PRO A 378 1.45 -23.72 19.35
C PRO A 378 0.62 -23.69 18.06
N SER A 379 -0.34 -22.78 17.91
CA SER A 379 -1.10 -22.61 16.67
C SER A 379 -0.52 -21.54 15.74
N ALA A 380 0.63 -20.93 16.08
CA ALA A 380 1.19 -19.86 15.28
C ALA A 380 1.54 -20.31 13.84
N THR A 381 1.12 -19.50 12.88
CA THR A 381 1.54 -19.47 11.48
C THR A 381 2.34 -18.20 11.26
N TRP A 382 3.57 -18.36 10.79
CA TRP A 382 4.45 -17.26 10.42
C TRP A 382 4.07 -16.73 9.03
N VAL A 383 3.55 -15.51 8.96
CA VAL A 383 3.34 -14.77 7.71
C VAL A 383 4.62 -14.03 7.34
N MET A 384 5.18 -14.31 6.17
CA MET A 384 6.47 -13.76 5.73
C MET A 384 6.36 -13.11 4.36
N GLN A 385 6.99 -11.96 4.15
CA GLN A 385 7.11 -11.34 2.84
C GLN A 385 8.16 -12.04 1.97
N GLY A 386 7.79 -12.40 0.75
CA GLY A 386 8.71 -12.94 -0.26
C GLY A 386 9.59 -11.89 -0.94
N TRP A 387 9.49 -10.60 -0.57
CA TRP A 387 10.19 -9.49 -1.24
C TRP A 387 11.71 -9.67 -1.28
N LEU A 388 12.32 -10.15 -0.20
CA LEU A 388 13.76 -10.37 -0.11
C LEU A 388 14.30 -11.21 -1.29
N PHE A 389 13.52 -12.19 -1.75
CA PHE A 389 13.91 -13.06 -2.84
C PHE A 389 14.03 -12.27 -4.14
N TYR A 390 13.13 -11.32 -4.39
CA TYR A 390 13.20 -10.44 -5.55
C TYR A 390 14.26 -9.34 -5.39
N SER A 391 14.22 -8.60 -4.29
CA SER A 391 15.02 -7.38 -4.09
C SER A 391 16.53 -7.62 -4.07
N ASN A 392 16.96 -8.77 -3.54
CA ASN A 392 18.35 -9.21 -3.57
C ASN A 392 18.48 -10.58 -4.24
N SER A 393 17.96 -10.71 -5.46
CA SER A 393 17.96 -11.97 -6.22
C SER A 393 19.36 -12.53 -6.54
N ASP A 394 20.39 -11.68 -6.58
CA ASP A 394 21.78 -12.10 -6.71
C ASP A 394 22.25 -12.89 -5.46
N PHE A 395 21.81 -12.48 -4.27
CA PHE A 395 22.08 -13.22 -3.03
C PHE A 395 21.13 -14.42 -2.90
N TRP A 396 19.83 -14.24 -3.12
CA TRP A 396 18.80 -15.26 -2.91
C TRP A 396 18.67 -16.21 -4.11
N THR A 397 19.65 -17.10 -4.24
CA THR A 397 19.62 -18.24 -5.15
C THR A 397 18.59 -19.28 -4.70
N THR A 398 18.17 -20.18 -5.60
CA THR A 398 17.20 -21.24 -5.27
C THR A 398 17.65 -22.10 -4.08
N ASP A 399 18.93 -22.47 -3.98
CA ASP A 399 19.46 -23.25 -2.84
C ASP A 399 19.37 -22.48 -1.52
N ARG A 400 19.67 -21.18 -1.52
CA ARG A 400 19.56 -20.33 -0.32
C ARG A 400 18.13 -20.11 0.10
N ILE A 401 17.22 -19.90 -0.86
CA ILE A 401 15.79 -19.79 -0.60
C ILE A 401 15.27 -21.10 0.01
N SER A 402 15.59 -22.23 -0.60
CA SER A 402 15.17 -23.55 -0.11
C SER A 402 15.72 -23.83 1.29
N ALA A 403 17.00 -23.56 1.54
CA ALA A 403 17.61 -23.71 2.86
C ALA A 403 16.92 -22.83 3.91
N TYR A 404 16.70 -21.56 3.60
CA TYR A 404 16.01 -20.61 4.47
C TYR A 404 14.58 -21.09 4.79
N LEU A 405 13.77 -21.44 3.78
CA LEU A 405 12.41 -21.94 4.00
C LEU A 405 12.38 -23.28 4.75
N SER A 406 13.39 -24.16 4.58
CA SER A 406 13.44 -25.48 5.23
C SER A 406 13.64 -25.47 6.75
N GLY A 407 13.92 -24.30 7.35
CA GLY A 407 13.96 -24.18 8.81
C GLY A 407 12.58 -24.22 9.45
N VAL A 408 11.52 -23.91 8.69
CA VAL A 408 10.14 -24.21 9.08
C VAL A 408 9.83 -25.65 8.67
N GLU A 409 9.80 -26.55 9.65
CA GLU A 409 9.73 -28.00 9.42
C GLU A 409 8.30 -28.49 9.09
N GLU A 410 7.27 -27.69 9.41
CA GLU A 410 5.87 -27.95 9.06
C GLU A 410 5.37 -26.89 8.07
N ASP A 411 5.03 -27.27 6.84
CA ASP A 411 4.70 -26.29 5.78
C ASP A 411 3.52 -25.38 6.12
N GLN A 412 2.51 -25.89 6.84
CA GLN A 412 1.33 -25.11 7.26
C GLN A 412 1.63 -24.06 8.36
N ASP A 413 2.79 -24.13 9.00
CA ASP A 413 3.22 -23.15 10.00
C ASP A 413 3.82 -21.88 9.37
N MET A 414 3.83 -21.77 8.05
CA MET A 414 4.26 -20.56 7.33
C MET A 414 3.31 -20.23 6.19
N LEU A 415 3.08 -18.93 5.98
CA LEU A 415 2.35 -18.38 4.86
C LEU A 415 3.23 -17.35 4.16
N VAL A 416 3.63 -17.61 2.92
CA VAL A 416 4.47 -16.68 2.16
C VAL A 416 3.62 -15.72 1.35
N LEU A 417 3.91 -14.42 1.44
CA LEU A 417 3.32 -13.40 0.59
C LEU A 417 4.20 -13.22 -0.65
N ASP A 418 3.76 -13.70 -1.81
CA ASP A 418 4.44 -13.40 -3.07
C ASP A 418 4.12 -11.94 -3.44
N LEU A 419 4.99 -11.04 -2.98
CA LEU A 419 4.62 -9.65 -2.74
C LEU A 419 4.31 -8.85 -4.01
N PHE A 420 4.87 -9.24 -5.17
CA PHE A 420 4.82 -8.49 -6.44
C PHE A 420 4.44 -9.40 -7.63
N SER A 421 3.41 -10.22 -7.43
CA SER A 421 3.07 -11.34 -8.32
C SER A 421 2.58 -10.90 -9.70
N GLU A 422 2.01 -9.71 -9.84
CA GLU A 422 1.50 -9.20 -11.11
C GLU A 422 2.63 -8.92 -12.12
N SER A 423 3.82 -8.60 -11.62
CA SER A 423 4.95 -8.17 -12.43
C SER A 423 6.19 -9.06 -12.32
N GLN A 424 6.52 -9.51 -11.12
CA GLN A 424 7.76 -10.23 -10.79
C GLN A 424 7.44 -11.38 -9.83
N PRO A 425 6.59 -12.35 -10.24
CA PRO A 425 6.23 -13.48 -9.39
C PRO A 425 7.47 -14.31 -9.04
N GLN A 426 7.58 -14.72 -7.78
CA GLN A 426 8.69 -15.54 -7.31
C GLN A 426 8.32 -17.03 -7.20
N TRP A 427 7.02 -17.33 -7.05
CA TRP A 427 6.52 -18.70 -6.83
C TRP A 427 7.01 -19.74 -7.86
N GLN A 428 7.19 -19.38 -9.13
CA GLN A 428 7.66 -20.32 -10.15
C GLN A 428 9.10 -20.77 -9.91
N ARG A 429 10.01 -19.84 -9.58
CA ARG A 429 11.43 -20.18 -9.40
C ARG A 429 11.74 -20.78 -8.03
N THR A 430 10.82 -20.64 -7.08
CA THR A 430 10.92 -21.21 -5.73
C THR A 430 10.22 -22.57 -5.60
N ASP A 431 9.75 -23.13 -6.71
CA ASP A 431 8.95 -24.37 -6.76
C ASP A 431 7.76 -24.29 -5.79
N SER A 432 6.95 -23.24 -5.97
CA SER A 432 5.81 -22.93 -5.11
C SER A 432 6.21 -22.79 -3.63
N TYR A 433 7.31 -22.06 -3.40
CA TYR A 433 7.94 -21.86 -2.08
C TYR A 433 8.28 -23.16 -1.35
N SER A 434 8.80 -24.15 -2.09
CA SER A 434 9.16 -25.46 -1.55
C SER A 434 8.00 -26.15 -0.83
N GLY A 435 6.78 -25.99 -1.35
CA GLY A 435 5.56 -26.60 -0.81
C GLY A 435 4.81 -25.76 0.23
N LYS A 436 5.35 -24.61 0.64
CA LYS A 436 4.68 -23.76 1.64
C LYS A 436 3.45 -23.06 1.05
N PRO A 437 2.36 -22.90 1.84
CA PRO A 437 1.23 -22.07 1.45
C PRO A 437 1.66 -20.65 1.12
N TRP A 438 1.09 -20.07 0.06
CA TRP A 438 1.40 -18.71 -0.34
C TRP A 438 0.21 -17.93 -0.90
N VAL A 439 0.31 -16.61 -0.88
CA VAL A 439 -0.69 -15.66 -1.38
C VAL A 439 -0.13 -14.93 -2.60
N TRP A 440 -0.91 -14.89 -3.68
CA TRP A 440 -0.61 -14.08 -4.86
C TRP A 440 -0.98 -12.63 -4.58
N ASN A 441 -0.01 -11.71 -4.53
CA ASN A 441 -0.28 -10.31 -4.20
C ASN A 441 0.00 -9.37 -5.37
N GLN A 442 -0.85 -8.35 -5.48
CA GLN A 442 -0.61 -7.17 -6.29
C GLN A 442 0.05 -6.09 -5.44
N LEU A 443 1.31 -5.75 -5.76
CA LEU A 443 2.04 -4.64 -5.14
C LEU A 443 1.54 -3.32 -5.73
N HIS A 444 1.61 -3.20 -7.06
CA HIS A 444 1.19 -2.05 -7.88
C HIS A 444 1.89 -0.73 -7.55
N ASN A 445 1.72 -0.21 -6.34
CA ASN A 445 2.22 1.08 -5.89
C ASN A 445 3.48 0.98 -5.04
N TYR A 446 4.40 1.91 -5.28
CA TYR A 446 5.61 2.16 -4.48
C TYR A 446 5.58 3.60 -3.96
N GLY A 447 5.86 3.80 -2.67
CA GLY A 447 5.95 5.10 -2.00
C GLY A 447 4.67 5.94 -1.93
N GLY A 448 3.51 5.42 -2.34
CA GLY A 448 2.32 6.24 -2.59
C GLY A 448 2.49 7.18 -3.79
N ASN A 449 3.37 6.85 -4.74
CA ASN A 449 3.60 7.68 -5.92
C ASN A 449 2.37 7.73 -6.83
N MET A 450 2.07 8.90 -7.38
CA MET A 450 0.82 9.13 -8.11
C MET A 450 0.99 9.03 -9.63
N GLY A 451 0.09 8.32 -10.28
CA GLY A 451 0.10 8.08 -11.72
C GLY A 451 -1.06 7.19 -12.13
N LEU A 452 -1.64 7.39 -13.31
CA LEU A 452 -2.63 6.46 -13.85
C LEU A 452 -1.90 5.22 -14.37
N TYR A 453 -2.16 4.07 -13.74
CA TYR A 453 -1.45 2.83 -14.03
C TYR A 453 -2.26 1.59 -13.68
N GLY A 454 -2.14 0.55 -14.51
CA GLY A 454 -2.65 -0.77 -14.21
C GLY A 454 -2.05 -1.86 -15.09
N GLN A 455 -2.14 -3.09 -14.62
CA GLN A 455 -1.84 -4.30 -15.38
C GLN A 455 -3.08 -5.19 -15.39
N MET A 456 -4.18 -4.63 -15.90
CA MET A 456 -5.51 -5.22 -15.84
C MET A 456 -5.57 -6.67 -16.34
N ASP A 457 -4.93 -6.98 -17.47
CA ASP A 457 -4.89 -8.37 -17.97
C ASP A 457 -4.09 -9.29 -17.03
N ASN A 458 -2.95 -8.83 -16.50
CA ASN A 458 -2.13 -9.62 -15.59
C ASN A 458 -2.89 -9.99 -14.31
N ILE A 459 -3.61 -9.05 -13.70
CA ILE A 459 -4.32 -9.26 -12.43
C ILE A 459 -5.62 -10.06 -12.57
N THR A 460 -6.09 -10.30 -13.81
CA THR A 460 -7.27 -11.15 -14.07
C THR A 460 -6.90 -12.53 -14.61
N ILE A 461 -5.84 -12.64 -15.41
CA ILE A 461 -5.41 -13.89 -16.05
C ILE A 461 -4.43 -14.68 -15.17
N ASN A 462 -3.36 -14.02 -14.72
CA ASN A 462 -2.24 -14.71 -14.05
C ASN A 462 -2.59 -15.34 -12.70
N PRO A 463 -3.41 -14.73 -11.81
CA PRO A 463 -3.75 -15.40 -10.56
C PRO A 463 -4.62 -16.66 -10.78
N ILE A 464 -5.41 -16.71 -11.85
CA ILE A 464 -6.19 -17.92 -12.21
C ILE A 464 -5.26 -19.01 -12.76
N ALA A 465 -4.29 -18.64 -13.59
CA ALA A 465 -3.27 -19.58 -14.06
C ALA A 465 -2.42 -20.13 -12.88
N ALA A 466 -1.99 -19.25 -11.97
CA ALA A 466 -1.23 -19.64 -10.79
C ALA A 466 -2.01 -20.58 -9.86
N LEU A 467 -3.31 -20.34 -9.64
CA LEU A 467 -4.15 -21.22 -8.83
C LEU A 467 -4.34 -22.61 -9.46
N HIS A 468 -4.34 -22.70 -10.78
CA HIS A 468 -4.37 -23.98 -11.50
C HIS A 468 -3.03 -24.72 -11.40
N ASP A 469 -1.92 -23.99 -11.52
CA ASP A 469 -0.57 -24.57 -11.62
C ASP A 469 0.06 -24.86 -10.24
N SER A 470 -0.42 -24.21 -9.17
CA SER A 470 0.11 -24.34 -7.81
C SER A 470 -0.98 -24.77 -6.82
N PRO A 471 -0.92 -25.99 -6.26
CA PRO A 471 -1.85 -26.43 -5.24
C PRO A 471 -1.62 -25.77 -3.87
N THR A 472 -0.50 -25.05 -3.68
CA THR A 472 -0.17 -24.37 -2.41
C THR A 472 -0.47 -22.87 -2.46
N MET A 473 -1.00 -22.35 -3.58
CA MET A 473 -1.59 -21.02 -3.62
C MET A 473 -2.91 -21.02 -2.84
N VAL A 474 -2.95 -20.28 -1.73
CA VAL A 474 -4.11 -20.25 -0.80
C VAL A 474 -4.75 -18.87 -0.69
N GLY A 475 -4.35 -17.91 -1.51
CA GLY A 475 -4.91 -16.57 -1.41
C GLY A 475 -4.58 -15.67 -2.58
N MET A 476 -5.35 -14.59 -2.67
CA MET A 476 -5.06 -13.40 -3.47
C MET A 476 -5.05 -12.19 -2.54
N GLY A 477 -4.23 -11.18 -2.81
CA GLY A 477 -4.11 -10.06 -1.88
C GLY A 477 -3.55 -8.79 -2.48
N LEU A 478 -3.62 -7.72 -1.72
CA LEU A 478 -3.06 -6.42 -2.10
C LEU A 478 -1.97 -6.03 -1.11
N THR A 479 -0.82 -5.62 -1.66
CA THR A 479 0.37 -5.21 -0.93
C THR A 479 0.85 -3.81 -1.33
N PRO A 480 -0.01 -2.81 -1.64
CA PRO A 480 0.47 -1.49 -2.05
C PRO A 480 1.26 -0.81 -0.95
N GLU A 481 2.36 -0.17 -1.32
CA GLU A 481 3.11 0.63 -0.35
C GLU A 481 2.31 1.83 0.14
N GLY A 482 1.49 2.46 -0.71
CA GLY A 482 0.55 3.50 -0.30
C GLY A 482 -0.68 3.54 -1.20
N GLN A 483 -1.71 4.28 -0.79
CA GLN A 483 -2.92 4.51 -1.58
C GLN A 483 -2.79 5.80 -2.41
N GLU A 484 -2.92 5.70 -3.73
CA GLU A 484 -2.53 6.77 -4.67
C GLU A 484 -3.57 7.15 -5.74
N GLY A 485 -4.68 6.42 -5.85
CA GLY A 485 -5.81 6.79 -6.74
C GLY A 485 -6.29 5.70 -7.70
N ASN A 486 -5.48 4.68 -7.99
CA ASN A 486 -5.83 3.61 -8.94
C ASN A 486 -6.77 2.54 -8.35
N GLU A 487 -7.72 2.95 -7.49
CA GLU A 487 -8.58 2.06 -6.68
C GLU A 487 -9.26 0.95 -7.50
N ILE A 488 -9.64 1.24 -8.73
CA ILE A 488 -10.25 0.28 -9.65
C ILE A 488 -9.37 -0.97 -9.88
N MET A 489 -8.04 -0.84 -9.90
CA MET A 489 -7.13 -1.98 -10.08
C MET A 489 -7.12 -2.89 -8.85
N TYR A 490 -7.12 -2.30 -7.67
CA TYR A 490 -7.14 -3.03 -6.41
C TYR A 490 -8.46 -3.80 -6.22
N LYS A 491 -9.59 -3.15 -6.57
CA LYS A 491 -10.91 -3.77 -6.52
C LYS A 491 -11.05 -4.91 -7.54
N LEU A 492 -10.46 -4.76 -8.73
CA LEU A 492 -10.50 -5.77 -9.77
C LEU A 492 -9.87 -7.10 -9.31
N LEU A 493 -8.72 -7.07 -8.62
CA LEU A 493 -8.12 -8.31 -8.09
C LEU A 493 -8.96 -8.92 -6.96
N LEU A 494 -9.48 -8.10 -6.04
CA LEU A 494 -10.33 -8.59 -4.96
C LEU A 494 -11.62 -9.22 -5.50
N ASP A 495 -12.24 -8.65 -6.55
CA ASP A 495 -13.38 -9.24 -7.24
C ASP A 495 -12.98 -10.51 -8.03
N GLN A 496 -11.76 -10.56 -8.59
CA GLN A 496 -11.24 -11.75 -9.29
C GLN A 496 -11.14 -12.97 -8.36
N ALA A 497 -10.92 -12.77 -7.05
CA ALA A 497 -10.91 -13.83 -6.03
C ALA A 497 -12.27 -14.54 -5.84
N TRP A 498 -13.32 -14.09 -6.53
CA TRP A 498 -14.67 -14.66 -6.55
C TRP A 498 -15.09 -15.21 -7.93
N SER A 499 -14.15 -15.28 -8.88
CA SER A 499 -14.39 -15.78 -10.22
C SER A 499 -13.33 -16.81 -10.62
N SER A 500 -13.75 -18.02 -10.99
CA SER A 500 -12.85 -19.08 -11.46
C SER A 500 -12.31 -18.87 -12.88
N THR A 501 -12.77 -17.82 -13.55
CA THR A 501 -12.30 -17.41 -14.88
C THR A 501 -11.89 -15.93 -14.85
N PRO A 502 -10.99 -15.49 -15.73
CA PRO A 502 -10.65 -14.07 -15.86
C PRO A 502 -11.92 -13.23 -16.07
N LEU A 503 -12.05 -12.12 -15.33
CA LEU A 503 -13.18 -11.20 -15.45
C LEU A 503 -13.21 -10.50 -16.82
N ASP A 504 -14.42 -10.24 -17.35
CA ASP A 504 -14.57 -9.37 -18.51
C ASP A 504 -14.30 -7.92 -18.11
N THR A 505 -13.12 -7.44 -18.49
CA THR A 505 -12.66 -6.12 -18.07
C THR A 505 -13.38 -4.97 -18.76
N ALA A 506 -13.93 -5.17 -19.96
CA ALA A 506 -14.73 -4.14 -20.63
C ALA A 506 -16.06 -3.96 -19.90
N GLN A 507 -16.73 -5.08 -19.55
CA GLN A 507 -17.94 -5.04 -18.74
C GLN A 507 -17.67 -4.49 -17.34
N TYR A 508 -16.55 -4.87 -16.71
CA TYR A 508 -16.18 -4.39 -15.37
C TYR A 508 -16.02 -2.87 -15.33
N PHE A 509 -15.28 -2.28 -16.28
CA PHE A 509 -15.09 -0.82 -16.37
C PHE A 509 -16.40 -0.08 -16.72
N HIS A 510 -17.27 -0.69 -17.51
CA HIS A 510 -18.60 -0.15 -17.76
C HIS A 510 -19.42 -0.08 -16.45
N SER A 511 -19.50 -1.19 -15.71
CA SER A 511 -20.19 -1.25 -14.41
C SER A 511 -19.58 -0.32 -13.36
N TRP A 512 -18.25 -0.17 -13.35
CA TRP A 512 -17.54 0.81 -12.52
C TRP A 512 -18.02 2.22 -12.80
N THR A 513 -18.07 2.61 -14.08
CA THR A 513 -18.53 3.94 -14.52
C THR A 513 -19.95 4.21 -14.03
N THR A 514 -20.85 3.23 -14.18
CA THR A 514 -22.23 3.34 -13.69
C THR A 514 -22.26 3.52 -12.17
N SER A 515 -21.65 2.63 -11.40
CA SER A 515 -21.70 2.65 -9.93
C SER A 515 -21.05 3.89 -9.32
N ARG A 516 -20.05 4.45 -10.02
CA ARG A 516 -19.30 5.62 -9.57
C ARG A 516 -20.04 6.93 -9.80
N TYR A 517 -20.81 7.05 -10.89
CA TYR A 517 -21.40 8.33 -11.27
C TYR A 517 -22.92 8.39 -11.33
N ALA A 518 -23.60 7.28 -11.64
CA ALA A 518 -25.02 7.29 -11.99
C ALA A 518 -25.88 7.78 -10.83
N GLY A 519 -25.63 7.24 -9.63
CA GLY A 519 -26.63 7.29 -8.57
C GLY A 519 -27.96 6.79 -9.13
N ASN A 520 -28.95 7.68 -9.20
CA ASN A 520 -30.29 7.38 -9.73
C ASN A 520 -30.54 7.94 -11.15
N ASN A 521 -29.49 8.34 -11.87
CA ASN A 521 -29.58 9.04 -13.15
C ASN A 521 -28.97 8.25 -14.30
N SER A 522 -29.42 8.52 -15.52
CA SER A 522 -28.70 8.10 -16.73
C SER A 522 -27.40 8.89 -16.88
N LEU A 523 -26.35 8.24 -17.36
CA LEU A 523 -25.04 8.84 -17.60
C LEU A 523 -24.83 9.22 -19.07
N PRO A 524 -24.13 10.32 -19.38
CA PRO A 524 -23.65 10.61 -20.72
C PRO A 524 -22.71 9.52 -21.25
N GLU A 525 -22.85 9.14 -22.52
CA GLU A 525 -22.03 8.09 -23.17
C GLU A 525 -20.52 8.42 -23.16
N ALA A 526 -20.19 9.71 -23.13
CA ALA A 526 -18.82 10.19 -23.05
C ALA A 526 -18.08 9.68 -21.80
N LEU A 527 -18.78 9.43 -20.67
CA LEU A 527 -18.13 8.85 -19.48
C LEU A 527 -17.68 7.40 -19.73
N TYR A 528 -18.52 6.57 -20.34
CA TYR A 528 -18.15 5.20 -20.68
C TYR A 528 -17.02 5.16 -21.70
N THR A 529 -17.06 6.08 -22.66
CA THR A 529 -15.97 6.25 -23.64
C THR A 529 -14.66 6.64 -22.96
N ALA A 530 -14.67 7.58 -22.02
CA ALA A 530 -13.47 7.98 -21.26
C ALA A 530 -12.85 6.80 -20.51
N TRP A 531 -13.64 6.06 -19.75
CA TRP A 531 -13.15 4.89 -19.00
C TRP A 531 -12.69 3.75 -19.90
N GLN A 532 -13.34 3.54 -21.05
CA GLN A 532 -12.88 2.56 -22.03
C GLN A 532 -11.51 2.94 -22.62
N LEU A 533 -11.28 4.23 -22.92
CA LEU A 533 -9.99 4.71 -23.39
C LEU A 533 -8.91 4.49 -22.33
N LEU A 534 -9.17 4.87 -21.08
CA LEU A 534 -8.26 4.64 -19.95
C LEU A 534 -7.97 3.15 -19.72
N ARG A 535 -9.00 2.28 -19.82
CA ARG A 535 -8.88 0.82 -19.71
C ARG A 535 -7.86 0.27 -20.69
N THR A 536 -7.94 0.67 -21.96
CA THR A 536 -7.06 0.17 -23.03
C THR A 536 -5.70 0.88 -23.09
N SER A 537 -5.48 1.89 -22.26
CA SER A 537 -4.24 2.68 -22.24
C SER A 537 -3.56 2.61 -20.87
N ALA A 538 -3.79 3.59 -20.00
CA ALA A 538 -3.11 3.72 -18.71
C ALA A 538 -3.31 2.52 -17.79
N TYR A 539 -4.47 1.86 -17.83
CA TYR A 539 -4.79 0.74 -16.96
C TYR A 539 -4.42 -0.65 -17.50
N ASN A 540 -3.87 -0.76 -18.72
CA ASN A 540 -3.45 -2.05 -19.26
C ASN A 540 -2.04 -2.03 -19.84
N ASN A 541 -1.06 -1.90 -18.96
CA ASN A 541 0.34 -2.08 -19.32
C ASN A 541 0.72 -3.57 -19.38
N THR A 542 0.94 -4.08 -20.58
CA THR A 542 1.43 -5.45 -20.82
C THR A 542 2.96 -5.52 -20.98
N ASN A 543 3.66 -4.38 -20.94
CA ASN A 543 5.11 -4.32 -21.08
C ASN A 543 5.80 -4.15 -19.73
N LEU A 544 6.22 -5.28 -19.15
CA LEU A 544 6.80 -5.36 -17.81
C LEU A 544 8.23 -4.80 -17.68
N THR A 545 8.81 -4.22 -18.73
CA THR A 545 10.04 -3.42 -18.55
C THR A 545 9.76 -2.13 -17.75
N SER A 546 8.50 -1.70 -17.66
CA SER A 546 8.02 -0.70 -16.71
C SER A 546 6.94 -1.35 -15.87
N ASN A 547 7.25 -1.74 -14.64
CA ASN A 547 6.42 -2.65 -13.85
C ASN A 547 5.72 -2.01 -12.65
N ALA A 548 5.78 -0.69 -12.51
CA ALA A 548 5.13 0.06 -11.44
C ALA A 548 4.49 1.34 -11.98
N VAL A 549 3.74 2.03 -11.10
CA VAL A 549 3.17 3.36 -11.37
C VAL A 549 4.25 4.32 -11.90
N PRO A 550 4.12 4.86 -13.13
CA PRO A 550 5.10 5.80 -13.66
C PRO A 550 5.08 7.12 -12.89
N LYS A 551 6.26 7.52 -12.43
CA LYS A 551 6.46 8.77 -11.71
C LYS A 551 6.57 9.94 -12.67
N ALA A 552 5.89 11.03 -12.36
CA ALA A 552 6.02 12.26 -13.12
C ALA A 552 7.42 12.87 -12.89
N ILE A 553 8.13 13.24 -13.97
CA ILE A 553 9.51 13.70 -13.85
C ILE A 553 9.64 15.00 -13.03
N PHE A 554 8.57 15.80 -12.93
CA PHE A 554 8.62 17.03 -12.13
C PHE A 554 8.79 16.76 -10.63
N GLU A 555 8.42 15.57 -10.17
CA GLU A 555 8.59 15.13 -8.79
C GLU A 555 10.02 14.66 -8.48
N LEU A 556 10.90 14.56 -9.49
CA LEU A 556 12.30 14.17 -9.34
C LEU A 556 13.20 15.42 -9.30
N ALA A 557 14.36 15.28 -8.66
CA ALA A 557 15.36 16.34 -8.63
C ALA A 557 15.71 16.76 -10.08
N PRO A 558 15.54 18.04 -10.46
CA PRO A 558 15.78 18.51 -11.82
C PRO A 558 17.22 18.19 -12.27
N ASN A 559 17.36 17.69 -13.49
CA ASN A 559 18.63 17.31 -14.09
C ASN A 559 18.48 17.37 -15.61
N ILE A 560 19.58 17.54 -16.35
CA ILE A 560 19.60 17.46 -17.82
C ILE A 560 19.62 16.01 -18.33
N THR A 561 19.95 15.04 -17.46
CA THR A 561 20.05 13.60 -17.80
C THR A 561 19.39 12.72 -16.75
N GLY A 562 19.11 11.46 -17.10
CA GLY A 562 18.63 10.45 -16.15
C GLY A 562 17.17 10.60 -15.69
N LEU A 563 16.42 11.55 -16.25
CA LEU A 563 14.99 11.74 -15.92
C LEU A 563 14.04 10.98 -16.84
N VAL A 564 14.40 10.84 -18.12
CA VAL A 564 13.54 10.22 -19.15
C VAL A 564 13.91 8.76 -19.36
N ALA A 565 12.94 7.97 -19.84
CA ALA A 565 13.11 6.55 -20.15
C ALA A 565 13.60 5.67 -18.98
N ARG A 566 13.34 6.08 -17.72
CA ARG A 566 13.61 5.23 -16.56
C ARG A 566 12.64 4.04 -16.55
N THR A 567 13.17 2.88 -16.21
CA THR A 567 12.47 1.58 -16.11
C THR A 567 12.57 1.03 -14.67
N GLY A 568 11.97 -0.13 -14.42
CA GLY A 568 11.93 -0.77 -13.09
C GLY A 568 10.84 -0.21 -12.19
N HIS A 569 11.02 -0.35 -10.86
CA HIS A 569 10.05 0.00 -9.81
C HIS A 569 9.79 1.49 -9.55
N HIS A 570 10.58 2.40 -10.14
CA HIS A 570 10.26 3.85 -10.22
C HIS A 570 10.47 4.34 -11.65
N PRO A 571 9.62 3.89 -12.59
CA PRO A 571 9.79 4.21 -13.99
C PRO A 571 9.30 5.64 -14.26
N THR A 572 9.86 6.28 -15.28
CA THR A 572 9.34 7.53 -15.87
C THR A 572 8.86 7.31 -17.30
N THR A 573 8.98 6.07 -17.78
CA THR A 573 8.52 5.65 -19.10
C THR A 573 7.01 5.45 -19.07
N ILE A 574 6.30 6.16 -19.93
CA ILE A 574 4.87 5.95 -20.16
C ILE A 574 4.70 4.84 -21.22
N ARG A 575 3.82 3.87 -20.96
CA ARG A 575 3.59 2.69 -21.83
C ARG A 575 2.31 2.73 -22.66
N TYR A 576 1.66 3.88 -22.67
CA TYR A 576 0.50 4.19 -23.50
C TYR A 576 0.79 5.44 -24.35
N ASP A 577 -0.03 5.66 -25.39
CA ASP A 577 -0.01 6.92 -26.13
C ASP A 577 -0.67 8.05 -25.31
N PRO A 578 0.06 9.11 -24.91
CA PRO A 578 -0.50 10.21 -24.14
C PRO A 578 -1.72 10.89 -24.79
N ALA A 579 -1.84 10.85 -26.13
CA ALA A 579 -2.98 11.44 -26.84
C ALA A 579 -4.31 10.73 -26.51
N VAL A 580 -4.25 9.43 -26.18
CA VAL A 580 -5.43 8.67 -25.74
C VAL A 580 -5.95 9.17 -24.39
N VAL A 581 -5.05 9.51 -23.46
CA VAL A 581 -5.41 10.08 -22.16
C VAL A 581 -5.96 11.51 -22.31
N VAL A 582 -5.41 12.32 -23.23
CA VAL A 582 -6.00 13.62 -23.58
C VAL A 582 -7.41 13.46 -24.15
N THR A 583 -7.62 12.45 -25.00
CA THR A 583 -8.97 12.17 -25.54
C THR A 583 -9.93 11.74 -24.44
N ALA A 584 -9.50 10.87 -23.51
CA ALA A 584 -10.31 10.49 -22.35
C ALA A 584 -10.67 11.70 -21.48
N TRP A 585 -9.72 12.61 -21.25
CA TRP A 585 -9.95 13.88 -20.55
C TRP A 585 -11.00 14.76 -21.26
N GLN A 586 -10.90 14.91 -22.59
CA GLN A 586 -11.91 15.63 -23.37
C GLN A 586 -13.31 14.99 -23.25
N GLN A 587 -13.38 13.66 -23.20
CA GLN A 587 -14.65 12.94 -23.02
C GLN A 587 -15.26 13.17 -21.63
N LEU A 588 -14.45 13.22 -20.56
CA LEU A 588 -14.94 13.61 -19.24
C LEU A 588 -15.53 15.02 -19.28
N LEU A 589 -14.80 16.01 -19.84
CA LEU A 589 -15.30 17.37 -19.94
C LEU A 589 -16.58 17.48 -20.78
N SER A 590 -16.65 16.78 -21.91
CA SER A 590 -17.83 16.72 -22.77
C SER A 590 -19.04 16.12 -22.04
N ALA A 591 -18.83 15.12 -21.16
CA ALA A 591 -19.90 14.60 -20.32
C ALA A 591 -20.48 15.68 -19.40
N SER A 592 -19.65 16.53 -18.81
CA SER A 592 -20.14 17.64 -17.97
C SER A 592 -20.83 18.76 -18.74
N ASP A 593 -20.54 18.92 -20.04
CA ASP A 593 -21.29 19.85 -20.89
C ASP A 593 -22.70 19.31 -21.19
N GLN A 594 -22.87 17.98 -21.19
CA GLN A 594 -24.16 17.31 -21.38
C GLN A 594 -24.96 17.18 -20.06
N ASP A 595 -24.29 16.97 -18.94
CA ASP A 595 -24.89 16.90 -17.60
C ASP A 595 -24.06 17.68 -16.57
N ALA A 596 -24.46 18.92 -16.30
CA ALA A 596 -23.77 19.79 -15.35
C ALA A 596 -23.82 19.26 -13.90
N ARG A 597 -24.73 18.32 -13.57
CA ARG A 597 -24.81 17.74 -12.21
C ARG A 597 -23.61 16.87 -11.87
N LEU A 598 -22.81 16.46 -12.86
CA LEU A 598 -21.58 15.71 -12.63
C LEU A 598 -20.60 16.48 -11.73
N TRP A 599 -20.59 17.82 -11.79
CA TRP A 599 -19.79 18.65 -10.87
C TRP A 599 -20.28 18.63 -9.42
N ASN A 600 -21.45 18.07 -9.13
CA ASN A 600 -21.91 17.83 -7.76
C ASN A 600 -21.60 16.40 -7.28
N ASN A 601 -20.97 15.57 -8.12
CA ASN A 601 -20.56 14.22 -7.76
C ASN A 601 -19.07 14.23 -7.37
N PRO A 602 -18.72 13.99 -6.08
CA PRO A 602 -17.33 13.99 -5.62
C PRO A 602 -16.43 13.00 -6.37
N ALA A 603 -16.98 11.88 -6.86
CA ALA A 603 -16.24 10.91 -7.65
C ALA A 603 -15.82 11.50 -9.00
N TYR A 604 -16.72 12.24 -9.65
CA TYR A 604 -16.44 12.88 -10.92
C TYR A 604 -15.41 14.01 -10.75
N GLU A 605 -15.53 14.83 -9.70
CA GLU A 605 -14.53 15.86 -9.39
C GLU A 605 -13.14 15.25 -9.15
N HIS A 606 -13.08 14.17 -8.36
CA HIS A 606 -11.83 13.44 -8.10
C HIS A 606 -11.19 12.95 -9.41
N ASP A 607 -11.95 12.27 -10.26
CA ASP A 607 -11.41 11.67 -11.48
C ASP A 607 -11.02 12.72 -12.52
N VAL A 608 -11.76 13.82 -12.63
CA VAL A 608 -11.36 14.94 -13.49
C VAL A 608 -10.05 15.56 -13.00
N ALA A 609 -9.87 15.73 -11.69
CA ALA A 609 -8.63 16.24 -11.13
C ALA A 609 -7.45 15.29 -11.41
N ASP A 610 -7.59 13.97 -11.17
CA ASP A 610 -6.52 13.00 -11.38
C ASP A 610 -6.17 12.79 -12.86
N VAL A 611 -7.18 12.73 -13.75
CA VAL A 611 -6.94 12.64 -15.19
C VAL A 611 -6.29 13.93 -15.71
N THR A 612 -6.70 15.11 -15.20
CA THR A 612 -6.06 16.39 -15.55
C THR A 612 -4.61 16.41 -15.07
N ARG A 613 -4.34 15.97 -13.83
CA ARG A 613 -2.99 15.80 -13.29
C ARG A 613 -2.14 14.93 -14.21
N GLN A 614 -2.67 13.80 -14.68
CA GLN A 614 -1.94 12.92 -15.60
C GLN A 614 -1.68 13.58 -16.97
N VAL A 615 -2.64 14.31 -17.52
CA VAL A 615 -2.45 15.06 -18.78
C VAL A 615 -1.33 16.08 -18.65
N LEU A 616 -1.32 16.87 -17.57
CA LEU A 616 -0.28 17.86 -17.30
C LEU A 616 1.09 17.19 -17.04
N ALA A 617 1.13 16.06 -16.35
CA ALA A 617 2.36 15.28 -16.17
C ALA A 617 2.94 14.79 -17.51
N ASN A 618 2.09 14.29 -18.40
CA ASN A 618 2.51 13.86 -19.74
C ASN A 618 3.03 15.06 -20.58
N ALA A 619 2.34 16.21 -20.50
CA ALA A 619 2.73 17.45 -21.18
C ALA A 619 4.06 18.01 -20.65
N PHE A 620 4.31 17.89 -19.35
CA PHE A 620 5.58 18.30 -18.74
C PHE A 620 6.74 17.43 -19.27
N LEU A 621 6.56 16.11 -19.35
CA LEU A 621 7.57 15.19 -19.88
C LEU A 621 7.93 15.51 -21.34
N SER A 622 6.94 15.72 -22.21
CA SER A 622 7.16 16.04 -23.62
C SER A 622 7.82 17.42 -23.80
N THR A 623 7.37 18.42 -23.04
CA THR A 623 7.91 19.79 -23.07
C THR A 623 9.34 19.84 -22.53
N TYR A 624 9.65 19.08 -21.48
CA TYR A 624 11.01 18.96 -20.95
C TYR A 624 11.94 18.38 -22.01
N THR A 625 11.49 17.32 -22.69
CA THR A 625 12.29 16.64 -23.72
C THR A 625 12.61 17.58 -24.89
N SER A 626 11.63 18.33 -25.39
CA SER A 626 11.86 19.31 -26.47
C SER A 626 12.71 20.50 -26.03
N THR A 627 12.52 20.97 -24.78
CA THR A 627 13.32 22.06 -24.19
C THR A 627 14.79 21.65 -24.06
N MET A 628 15.06 20.43 -23.59
CA MET A 628 16.44 19.92 -23.47
C MET A 628 17.09 19.72 -24.84
N ALA A 629 16.34 19.23 -25.83
CA ALA A 629 16.85 19.13 -27.20
C ALA A 629 17.22 20.52 -27.79
N THR A 630 16.40 21.53 -27.50
CA THR A 630 16.65 22.93 -27.92
C THR A 630 17.87 23.51 -27.22
N TRP A 631 17.99 23.31 -25.91
CA TRP A 631 19.14 23.78 -25.12
C TRP A 631 20.47 23.17 -25.59
N ASN A 632 20.46 21.88 -25.95
CA ASN A 632 21.66 21.16 -26.41
C ASN A 632 22.06 21.46 -27.86
N ALA A 633 21.24 22.16 -28.64
CA ALA A 633 21.50 22.41 -30.05
C ALA A 633 22.51 23.57 -30.29
N THR A 634 23.42 23.38 -31.24
CA THR A 634 24.60 24.24 -31.53
C THR A 634 24.31 25.59 -32.23
N SER A 635 23.09 26.14 -32.18
CA SER A 635 22.71 27.40 -32.84
C SER A 635 22.15 28.45 -31.85
N PRO A 636 23.01 29.29 -31.23
CA PRO A 636 22.66 30.05 -30.03
C PRO A 636 21.55 31.09 -30.17
N GLN A 637 21.44 31.82 -31.30
CA GLN A 637 20.48 32.94 -31.39
C GLN A 637 19.05 32.52 -31.77
N ALA A 638 18.86 31.54 -32.66
CA ALA A 638 17.52 31.06 -33.03
C ALA A 638 16.87 30.20 -31.93
N ASN A 639 17.70 29.60 -31.07
CA ASN A 639 17.25 28.71 -30.01
C ASN A 639 16.88 29.44 -28.71
N ALA A 640 17.31 30.70 -28.51
CA ALA A 640 17.07 31.43 -27.27
C ALA A 640 15.57 31.69 -27.00
N THR A 641 14.81 32.10 -28.02
CA THR A 641 13.37 32.33 -27.89
C THR A 641 12.60 31.02 -27.65
N LEU A 642 12.97 29.95 -28.36
CA LEU A 642 12.35 28.63 -28.20
C LEU A 642 12.65 28.05 -26.81
N LEU A 643 13.89 28.19 -26.33
CA LEU A 643 14.30 27.78 -24.99
C LEU A 643 13.53 28.56 -23.91
N ALA A 644 13.45 29.90 -24.04
CA ALA A 644 12.70 30.73 -23.11
C ALA A 644 11.20 30.36 -23.09
N SER A 645 10.62 30.07 -24.25
CA SER A 645 9.24 29.57 -24.35
C SER A 645 9.08 28.22 -23.65
N GLY A 646 9.96 27.25 -23.91
CA GLY A 646 9.90 25.93 -23.28
C GLY A 646 10.04 25.99 -21.75
N ILE A 647 10.96 26.82 -21.25
CA ILE A 647 11.13 27.08 -19.81
C ILE A 647 9.86 27.70 -19.20
N SER A 648 9.30 28.71 -19.86
CA SER A 648 8.05 29.35 -19.42
C SER A 648 6.89 28.34 -19.37
N SER A 649 6.75 27.52 -20.41
CA SER A 649 5.74 26.46 -20.46
C SER A 649 5.90 25.43 -19.34
N LEU A 650 7.13 24.99 -19.03
CA LEU A 650 7.37 24.06 -17.92
C LEU A 650 6.96 24.66 -16.57
N LYS A 651 7.30 25.93 -16.32
CA LYS A 651 6.89 26.63 -15.09
C LYS A 651 5.38 26.79 -15.02
N LYS A 652 4.74 27.19 -16.13
CA LYS A 652 3.27 27.34 -16.20
C LYS A 652 2.55 26.02 -15.94
N LEU A 653 3.00 24.92 -16.54
CA LEU A 653 2.42 23.59 -16.33
C LEU A 653 2.40 23.20 -14.84
N LEU A 654 3.45 23.53 -14.07
CA LEU A 654 3.47 23.26 -12.63
C LEU A 654 2.54 24.19 -11.85
N ALA A 655 2.43 25.47 -12.23
CA ALA A 655 1.49 26.40 -11.60
C ALA A 655 0.02 26.01 -11.86
N ASP A 656 -0.31 25.61 -13.08
CA ASP A 656 -1.65 25.12 -13.44
C ASP A 656 -1.95 23.81 -12.70
N LEU A 657 -0.97 22.91 -12.64
CA LEU A 657 -1.08 21.65 -11.90
C LEU A 657 -1.35 21.89 -10.41
N ASP A 658 -0.59 22.79 -9.77
CA ASP A 658 -0.81 23.14 -8.36
C ASP A 658 -2.23 23.67 -8.13
N SER A 659 -2.72 24.52 -9.03
CA SER A 659 -4.07 25.10 -8.96
C SER A 659 -5.18 24.04 -9.08
N VAL A 660 -5.01 23.06 -9.97
CA VAL A 660 -5.94 21.91 -10.09
C VAL A 660 -5.96 21.09 -8.81
N LEU A 661 -4.79 20.78 -8.25
CA LEU A 661 -4.66 19.92 -7.08
C LEU A 661 -5.11 20.60 -5.78
N LEU A 662 -4.97 21.92 -5.68
CA LEU A 662 -5.49 22.72 -4.56
C LEU A 662 -7.03 22.72 -4.47
N ALA A 663 -7.73 22.31 -5.52
CA ALA A 663 -9.18 22.34 -5.55
C ALA A 663 -9.83 21.29 -4.64
N LEU A 664 -9.15 20.18 -4.32
CA LEU A 664 -9.71 19.05 -3.58
C LEU A 664 -8.81 18.61 -2.41
N PRO A 665 -9.36 18.38 -1.19
CA PRO A 665 -8.58 18.01 0.00
C PRO A 665 -7.60 16.84 -0.18
N GLN A 666 -8.04 15.76 -0.84
CA GLN A 666 -7.23 14.55 -1.04
C GLN A 666 -5.98 14.76 -1.92
N PHE A 667 -5.87 15.90 -2.60
CA PHE A 667 -4.74 16.27 -3.43
C PHE A 667 -3.91 17.41 -2.82
N ARG A 668 -4.03 17.70 -1.52
CA ARG A 668 -3.33 18.83 -0.89
C ARG A 668 -2.32 18.42 0.17
N LEU A 669 -1.19 19.12 0.18
CA LEU A 669 -0.14 18.94 1.18
C LEU A 669 -0.63 19.28 2.59
N ASP A 670 -1.40 20.36 2.74
CA ASP A 670 -1.86 20.79 4.06
C ASP A 670 -2.76 19.76 4.75
N THR A 671 -3.57 19.02 3.99
CA THR A 671 -4.42 17.94 4.53
C THR A 671 -3.57 16.83 5.18
N TRP A 672 -2.43 16.48 4.56
CA TRP A 672 -1.47 15.52 5.13
C TRP A 672 -0.78 16.06 6.39
N LEU A 673 -0.33 17.32 6.35
CA LEU A 673 0.34 17.95 7.48
C LEU A 673 -0.62 18.15 8.67
N ASP A 674 -1.87 18.52 8.41
CA ASP A 674 -2.88 18.74 9.44
C ASP A 674 -3.28 17.43 10.12
N SER A 675 -3.36 16.33 9.36
CA SER A 675 -3.54 14.98 9.92
C SER A 675 -2.39 14.62 10.88
N ALA A 676 -1.15 14.91 10.49
CA ALA A 676 0.00 14.69 11.35
C ALA A 676 -0.03 15.58 12.62
N ARG A 677 -0.39 16.86 12.48
CA ARG A 677 -0.54 17.79 13.62
C ARG A 677 -1.63 17.34 14.59
N ALA A 678 -2.72 16.77 14.09
CA ALA A 678 -3.87 16.33 14.89
C ALA A 678 -3.52 15.18 15.86
N LEU A 679 -2.38 14.48 15.66
CA LEU A 679 -1.87 13.51 16.63
C LEU A 679 -1.39 14.15 17.94
N ALA A 680 -1.09 15.45 17.94
CA ALA A 680 -0.71 16.14 19.16
C ALA A 680 -1.95 16.38 20.04
N PRO A 681 -1.87 16.17 21.37
CA PRO A 681 -2.97 16.48 22.26
C PRO A 681 -3.39 17.96 22.13
N PRO A 682 -4.69 18.29 22.27
CA PRO A 682 -5.17 19.66 22.21
C PRO A 682 -4.43 20.53 23.23
N SER A 683 -3.91 21.69 22.80
CA SER A 683 -3.31 22.64 23.73
C SER A 683 -4.40 23.33 24.55
N ASN A 684 -4.29 23.33 25.88
CA ASN A 684 -5.20 24.03 26.79
C ASN A 684 -5.07 25.57 26.74
N THR A 685 -4.23 26.13 25.87
CA THR A 685 -4.08 27.57 25.68
C THR A 685 -4.95 28.05 24.52
N SER A 686 -5.87 28.98 24.78
CA SER A 686 -6.79 29.60 23.81
C SER A 686 -6.13 30.48 22.74
N ASN A 687 -4.84 30.28 22.44
CA ASN A 687 -4.10 31.00 21.42
C ASN A 687 -3.64 30.03 20.35
N THR A 688 -3.76 30.48 19.10
CA THR A 688 -3.48 29.86 17.81
C THR A 688 -2.01 29.42 17.58
N SER A 689 -1.23 29.15 18.63
CA SER A 689 0.14 28.66 18.50
C SER A 689 0.17 27.14 18.41
N THR A 690 0.64 26.61 17.28
CA THR A 690 0.95 25.18 17.13
C THR A 690 1.98 24.74 18.17
N SER A 691 1.76 23.59 18.79
CA SER A 691 2.68 23.04 19.80
C SER A 691 3.98 22.55 19.15
N PRO A 692 5.13 22.55 19.85
CA PRO A 692 6.35 21.92 19.33
C PRO A 692 6.15 20.46 18.92
N LEU A 693 5.24 19.74 19.59
CA LEU A 693 4.93 18.36 19.26
C LEU A 693 4.15 18.21 17.95
N SER A 694 3.17 19.09 17.70
CA SER A 694 2.45 19.10 16.42
C SER A 694 3.38 19.43 15.24
N GLU A 695 4.34 20.34 15.43
CA GLU A 695 5.33 20.64 14.38
C GLU A 695 6.33 19.50 14.18
N TYR A 696 6.68 18.75 15.22
CA TYR A 696 7.49 17.53 15.07
C TYR A 696 6.79 16.51 14.16
N TYR A 697 5.50 16.23 14.37
CA TYR A 697 4.75 15.31 13.50
C TYR A 697 4.60 15.85 12.07
N ALA A 698 4.30 17.13 11.90
CA ALA A 698 4.22 17.75 10.57
C ALA A 698 5.57 17.68 9.82
N LEU A 699 6.69 17.89 10.52
CA LEU A 699 8.02 17.80 9.93
C LEU A 699 8.38 16.36 9.55
N ASP A 700 8.00 15.38 10.38
CA ASP A 700 8.17 13.96 10.06
C ASP A 700 7.37 13.58 8.79
N ALA A 701 6.12 14.04 8.71
CA ALA A 701 5.24 13.88 7.55
C ALA A 701 5.79 14.53 6.27
N LEU A 702 6.29 15.76 6.38
CA LEU A 702 6.87 16.53 5.28
C LEU A 702 8.18 15.91 4.78
N ASN A 703 9.03 15.47 5.71
CA ASN A 703 10.30 14.86 5.38
C ASN A 703 10.09 13.57 4.59
N GLN A 704 9.16 12.71 5.00
CA GLN A 704 8.88 11.44 4.34
C GLN A 704 8.58 11.59 2.84
N ILE A 705 7.73 12.55 2.47
CA ILE A 705 7.31 12.76 1.09
C ILE A 705 8.30 13.61 0.26
N THR A 706 9.40 14.06 0.89
CA THR A 706 10.45 14.87 0.25
C THR A 706 11.83 14.22 0.40
N LEU A 707 12.60 14.58 1.42
CA LEU A 707 13.99 14.11 1.60
C LEU A 707 14.08 12.64 2.02
N TRP A 708 13.03 12.12 2.66
CA TRP A 708 12.91 10.80 3.28
C TRP A 708 13.90 10.52 4.43
N GLY A 709 15.03 11.22 4.50
CA GLY A 709 15.98 11.18 5.60
C GLY A 709 16.55 12.56 5.94
N PRO A 710 17.48 12.65 6.90
CA PRO A 710 18.01 13.92 7.39
C PRO A 710 18.77 14.73 6.33
N THR A 711 19.34 14.09 5.31
CA THR A 711 20.15 14.78 4.28
C THR A 711 19.74 14.48 2.83
N GLY A 712 18.59 13.82 2.65
CA GLY A 712 18.07 13.42 1.34
C GLY A 712 18.52 12.03 0.91
N GLU A 713 18.62 11.09 1.85
CA GLU A 713 19.12 9.72 1.64
C GLU A 713 18.32 8.98 0.57
N ILE A 714 16.99 9.10 0.59
CA ILE A 714 16.07 8.49 -0.39
C ILE A 714 15.15 9.56 -0.99
N ASN A 715 15.78 10.66 -1.42
CA ASN A 715 15.11 11.85 -1.90
C ASN A 715 14.05 11.54 -2.98
N ASP A 716 12.87 12.11 -2.78
CA ASP A 716 11.68 11.99 -3.60
C ASP A 716 11.10 10.56 -3.71
N TYR A 717 11.53 9.57 -2.92
CA TYR A 717 10.98 8.20 -3.05
C TYR A 717 9.45 8.14 -2.94
N ALA A 718 8.91 8.83 -1.93
CA ALA A 718 7.50 8.90 -1.63
C ALA A 718 6.88 10.25 -2.04
N SER A 719 7.32 10.77 -3.19
CA SER A 719 6.78 12.02 -3.72
C SER A 719 5.27 11.95 -3.97
N LYS A 720 4.65 13.12 -4.04
CA LYS A 720 3.20 13.26 -4.25
C LYS A 720 2.94 14.39 -5.23
N SER A 721 2.06 14.16 -6.19
CA SER A 721 1.46 15.24 -6.97
C SER A 721 0.36 15.93 -6.13
N TRP A 722 0.77 16.70 -5.12
CA TRP A 722 -0.14 17.45 -4.24
C TRP A 722 -0.02 18.96 -4.41
N GLY A 723 -1.15 19.66 -4.41
CA GLY A 723 -1.22 21.12 -4.32
C GLY A 723 -0.55 21.62 -3.05
N GLY A 724 0.17 22.74 -3.15
CA GLY A 724 1.09 23.22 -2.12
C GLY A 724 2.47 22.57 -2.23
N LEU A 725 2.58 21.24 -2.46
CA LEU A 725 3.87 20.60 -2.71
C LEU A 725 4.38 20.90 -4.12
N VAL A 726 3.51 20.85 -5.13
CA VAL A 726 3.85 21.23 -6.51
C VAL A 726 4.29 22.69 -6.59
N GLY A 727 3.48 23.61 -6.05
CA GLY A 727 3.73 25.04 -6.12
C GLY A 727 4.89 25.51 -5.24
N GLN A 728 5.12 24.90 -4.08
CA GLN A 728 6.09 25.40 -3.09
C GLN A 728 7.36 24.55 -2.94
N TYR A 729 7.43 23.35 -3.52
CA TYR A 729 8.62 22.51 -3.52
C TYR A 729 9.12 22.19 -4.93
N TYR A 730 8.28 21.59 -5.78
CA TYR A 730 8.72 21.18 -7.13
C TYR A 730 8.94 22.38 -8.06
N LEU A 731 8.01 23.33 -8.13
CA LEU A 731 8.14 24.51 -9.00
C LEU A 731 9.39 25.36 -8.66
N PRO A 732 9.73 25.66 -7.39
CA PRO A 732 10.97 26.35 -7.06
C PRO A 732 12.23 25.58 -7.48
N ARG A 733 12.27 24.25 -7.25
CA ARG A 733 13.37 23.38 -7.67
C ARG A 733 13.59 23.45 -9.18
N TRP A 734 12.51 23.29 -9.95
CA TRP A 734 12.57 23.39 -11.40
C TRP A 734 12.91 24.80 -11.87
N SER A 735 12.43 25.83 -11.20
CA SER A 735 12.71 27.21 -11.59
C SER A 735 14.19 27.55 -11.48
N VAL A 736 14.83 27.25 -10.34
CA VAL A 736 16.26 27.55 -10.19
C VAL A 736 17.14 26.76 -11.15
N PHE A 737 16.73 25.54 -11.49
CA PHE A 737 17.41 24.70 -12.47
C PHE A 737 17.24 25.25 -13.90
N LEU A 738 16.00 25.54 -14.32
CA LEU A 738 15.71 26.04 -15.67
C LEU A 738 16.30 27.44 -15.90
N ASP A 739 16.29 28.31 -14.88
CA ASP A 739 16.91 29.63 -14.97
C ASP A 739 18.44 29.53 -15.08
N TYR A 740 19.05 28.52 -14.45
CA TYR A 740 20.46 28.22 -14.65
C TYR A 740 20.75 27.78 -16.09
N LEU A 741 19.90 26.93 -16.68
CA LEU A 741 20.02 26.54 -18.09
C LEU A 741 19.82 27.71 -19.05
N ALA A 742 18.90 28.64 -18.75
CA ALA A 742 18.70 29.84 -19.56
C ALA A 742 19.95 30.75 -19.58
N ALA A 743 20.70 30.78 -18.48
CA ALA A 743 21.89 31.60 -18.31
C ALA A 743 23.20 30.91 -18.72
N THR A 744 23.17 29.61 -19.04
CA THR A 744 24.38 28.79 -19.19
C THR A 744 24.32 27.97 -20.49
N SER A 745 25.40 27.99 -21.26
CA SER A 745 25.50 27.14 -22.46
C SER A 745 25.75 25.67 -22.08
N PRO A 746 25.48 24.69 -22.96
CA PRO A 746 25.86 23.30 -22.71
C PRO A 746 27.34 23.08 -22.41
N ALA A 747 28.23 23.91 -22.97
CA ALA A 747 29.67 23.82 -22.74
C ALA A 747 30.09 24.34 -21.35
N ASP A 748 29.32 25.27 -20.78
CA ASP A 748 29.60 25.91 -19.49
C ASP A 748 28.78 25.30 -18.32
N TYR A 749 27.97 24.27 -18.61
CA TYR A 749 27.10 23.66 -17.61
C TYR A 749 27.90 22.91 -16.54
N ASP A 750 27.66 23.29 -15.28
CA ASP A 750 28.20 22.61 -14.11
C ASP A 750 27.07 21.93 -13.33
N ALA A 751 27.08 20.59 -13.36
CA ALA A 751 26.12 19.75 -12.65
C ALA A 751 26.16 19.95 -11.12
N HIS A 752 27.34 20.29 -10.55
CA HIS A 752 27.48 20.54 -9.12
C HIS A 752 26.78 21.84 -8.72
N VAL A 753 26.92 22.90 -9.53
CA VAL A 753 26.23 24.17 -9.29
C VAL A 753 24.71 23.97 -9.39
N ALA A 754 24.24 23.29 -10.44
CA ALA A 754 22.82 22.99 -10.60
C ALA A 754 22.26 22.21 -9.40
N ARG A 755 22.93 21.13 -8.99
CA ARG A 755 22.49 20.30 -7.87
C ARG A 755 22.53 21.05 -6.54
N ALA A 756 23.56 21.85 -6.30
CA ALA A 756 23.71 22.63 -5.06
C ALA A 756 22.55 23.62 -4.87
N ARG A 757 22.17 24.34 -5.94
CA ARG A 757 21.02 25.26 -5.92
C ARG A 757 19.70 24.55 -5.61
N VAL A 758 19.48 23.38 -6.22
CA VAL A 758 18.29 22.56 -5.94
C VAL A 758 18.32 22.05 -4.49
N LYS A 759 19.47 21.59 -3.99
CA LYS A 759 19.61 21.04 -2.63
C LYS A 759 19.34 22.08 -1.56
N GLU A 760 19.76 23.32 -1.78
CA GLU A 760 19.46 24.44 -0.88
C GLU A 760 17.94 24.62 -0.71
N LEU A 761 17.18 24.59 -1.81
CA LEU A 761 15.71 24.66 -1.75
C LEU A 761 15.10 23.47 -1.03
N GLU A 762 15.61 22.26 -1.27
CA GLU A 762 15.09 21.05 -0.63
C GLU A 762 15.27 21.07 0.90
N MET A 763 16.45 21.51 1.36
CA MET A 763 16.76 21.65 2.79
C MET A 763 15.93 22.78 3.42
N ASN A 764 15.82 23.93 2.75
CA ASN A 764 15.03 25.07 3.25
C ASN A 764 13.54 24.73 3.34
N PHE A 765 13.04 23.86 2.45
CA PHE A 765 11.64 23.44 2.48
C PHE A 765 11.27 22.63 3.72
N GLN A 766 12.24 21.98 4.39
CA GLN A 766 11.98 21.32 5.69
C GLN A 766 11.57 22.33 6.79
N VAL A 767 11.75 23.62 6.56
CA VAL A 767 11.27 24.69 7.45
C VAL A 767 10.10 25.42 6.82
N SER A 768 10.24 25.88 5.57
CA SER A 768 9.19 26.69 4.93
C SER A 768 7.93 25.89 4.58
N GLY A 769 8.06 24.60 4.28
CA GLY A 769 6.95 23.72 3.92
C GLY A 769 5.96 23.50 5.05
N LEU A 770 6.38 23.68 6.31
CA LEU A 770 5.47 23.64 7.47
C LEU A 770 4.45 24.78 7.46
N GLN A 771 4.74 25.88 6.78
CA GLN A 771 3.83 27.03 6.70
C GLN A 771 2.79 26.90 5.58
N VAL A 772 2.87 25.86 4.75
CA VAL A 772 1.88 25.59 3.70
C VAL A 772 0.52 25.34 4.35
N GLY A 773 -0.48 26.16 4.01
CA GLY A 773 -1.83 26.07 4.57
C GLY A 773 -2.01 26.70 5.96
N ALA A 774 -0.92 27.03 6.68
CA ALA A 774 -0.95 27.53 8.06
C ALA A 774 -1.43 29.01 8.19
N GLY A 775 -1.78 29.68 7.10
CA GLY A 775 -2.11 31.10 7.14
C GLY A 775 -2.88 31.63 5.93
N ALA A 776 -4.19 31.43 5.91
CA ALA A 776 -5.11 32.39 5.27
C ALA A 776 -5.33 33.66 6.14
N GLY A 777 -4.39 33.98 7.03
CA GLY A 777 -4.56 35.02 8.04
C GLY A 777 -3.29 35.44 8.77
N ALA A 778 -2.17 35.68 8.08
CA ALA A 778 -1.09 36.55 8.59
C ALA A 778 -0.12 36.86 7.45
N GLY A 779 -0.09 38.12 7.00
CA GLY A 779 0.85 38.57 6.00
C GLY A 779 2.30 38.50 6.49
N ALA A 780 3.16 37.81 5.76
CA ALA A 780 4.60 37.97 5.81
C ALA A 780 5.23 37.68 4.44
N GLY A 781 5.58 38.77 3.73
CA GLY A 781 6.66 38.89 2.75
C GLY A 781 6.87 37.77 1.72
N ALA A 782 6.09 37.80 0.64
CA ALA A 782 6.51 37.19 -0.62
C ALA A 782 7.82 37.85 -1.10
N GLY A 783 8.83 37.03 -1.42
CA GLY A 783 10.00 37.48 -2.18
C GLY A 783 9.57 38.04 -3.55
N PRO A 784 10.31 38.98 -4.15
CA PRO A 784 9.86 39.67 -5.34
C PRO A 784 9.87 38.70 -6.53
N GLY A 785 8.70 38.27 -7.00
CA GLY A 785 8.58 37.52 -8.25
C GLY A 785 7.48 36.45 -8.36
N LEU A 786 6.69 36.19 -7.32
CA LEU A 786 5.54 35.28 -7.42
C LEU A 786 4.25 36.10 -7.38
N GLU A 787 3.57 36.20 -8.53
CA GLU A 787 2.20 36.72 -8.57
C GLU A 787 1.31 35.89 -7.62
N GLU A 788 0.43 36.56 -6.89
CA GLU A 788 -0.65 35.93 -6.12
C GLU A 788 -1.38 34.91 -7.00
N VAL A 789 -1.20 33.62 -6.71
CA VAL A 789 -2.02 32.57 -7.30
C VAL A 789 -3.44 32.81 -6.81
N LYS A 790 -4.32 33.26 -7.71
CA LYS A 790 -5.74 33.42 -7.44
C LYS A 790 -6.33 32.05 -7.08
N VAL A 791 -6.49 31.77 -5.80
CA VAL A 791 -7.43 30.75 -5.31
C VAL A 791 -8.83 31.34 -5.46
N GLY A 792 -9.36 31.34 -6.69
CA GLY A 792 -10.57 32.08 -7.02
C GLY A 792 -11.57 31.37 -7.94
N GLY A 793 -11.22 30.23 -8.53
CA GLY A 793 -12.12 29.46 -9.39
C GLY A 793 -12.33 28.04 -8.89
N GLY A 794 -13.55 27.51 -9.04
CA GLY A 794 -13.81 26.08 -8.79
C GLY A 794 -13.05 25.19 -9.78
N LEU A 795 -12.87 23.90 -9.47
CA LEU A 795 -12.13 22.94 -10.31
C LEU A 795 -12.51 23.01 -11.80
N ASN A 796 -13.81 23.15 -12.10
CA ASN A 796 -14.33 23.31 -13.45
C ASN A 796 -13.71 24.52 -14.20
N GLU A 797 -13.58 25.67 -13.54
CA GLU A 797 -13.05 26.89 -14.16
C GLU A 797 -11.56 26.75 -14.49
N VAL A 798 -10.78 26.19 -13.57
CA VAL A 798 -9.34 25.95 -13.77
C VAL A 798 -9.10 24.95 -14.90
N VAL A 799 -9.86 23.84 -14.93
CA VAL A 799 -9.69 22.78 -15.93
C VAL A 799 -10.17 23.22 -17.32
N LYS A 800 -11.31 23.90 -17.44
CA LYS A 800 -11.84 24.35 -18.74
C LYS A 800 -11.19 25.64 -19.25
N GLY A 801 -10.60 26.44 -18.37
CA GLY A 801 -9.86 27.66 -18.68
C GLY A 801 -8.35 27.42 -18.78
N ASP A 802 -7.66 27.62 -17.66
CA ASP A 802 -6.19 27.71 -17.59
C ASP A 802 -5.48 26.48 -18.18
N VAL A 803 -5.98 25.28 -17.86
CA VAL A 803 -5.41 24.02 -18.36
C VAL A 803 -5.66 23.87 -19.87
N ALA A 804 -6.87 24.12 -20.34
CA ALA A 804 -7.19 24.02 -21.76
C ALA A 804 -6.35 25.01 -22.60
N ASP A 805 -6.13 26.22 -22.10
CA ASP A 805 -5.28 27.22 -22.75
C ASP A 805 -3.80 26.82 -22.77
N ALA A 806 -3.30 26.23 -21.68
CA ALA A 806 -1.94 25.69 -21.64
C ALA A 806 -1.75 24.58 -22.69
N LEU A 807 -2.70 23.64 -22.79
CA LEU A 807 -2.63 22.53 -23.74
C LEU A 807 -2.78 22.98 -25.20
N ARG A 808 -3.63 23.97 -25.50
CA ARG A 808 -3.71 24.61 -26.84
C ARG A 808 -2.40 25.27 -27.23
N THR A 809 -1.77 25.97 -26.28
CA THR A 809 -0.46 26.62 -26.49
C THR A 809 0.63 25.60 -26.84
N LEU A 810 0.53 24.38 -26.30
CA LEU A 810 1.42 23.26 -26.59
C LEU A 810 1.03 22.45 -27.85
N GLY A 811 -0.08 22.79 -28.52
CA GLY A 811 -0.58 22.06 -29.68
C GLY A 811 -1.11 20.66 -29.37
N MET A 812 -1.56 20.43 -28.13
CA MET A 812 -2.10 19.16 -27.64
C MET A 812 -3.64 19.08 -27.74
N LEU A 813 -4.28 20.22 -27.99
CA LEU A 813 -5.71 20.41 -28.31
C LEU A 813 -5.80 21.22 -29.60
#